data_AF-A0A1Y1VQE6-F1
#
_entry.id   AF-A0A1Y1VQE6-F1
#
_cell.length_a   1.000
_cell.length_b   1.000
_cell.length_c   1.000
_cell.angle_alpha   90.00
_cell.angle_beta   90.00
_cell.angle_gamma   90.00
#
_symmetry.space_group_name_H-M   'P 1'
#
loop_
_entity.id
_entity.type
_entity.pdbx_description
1 polymer ?
#
loop_
_entity_poly.entity_id
_entity_poly.type
_entity_poly.pdbx_seq_one_letter_code
_entity_poly.pdbx_strand_id
1 'polypeptide(L)'
;MKLNFCFLLNILLIYLYNVYGKITLIIRNNTESFSNLQEYINSYISAGHGEEIIVKFVDSYYQFSKLNTFSVNIFSYNINVTLSGNDEGTTVFDYNNAKTGSINFVLYKNIVKFENIIFENYHPYDQSKIYVLGSVVEYDDFQLIVNNCTFRNNDYELIQLWSECKEKTQDTPQYLFTNCNFYNNNKKILHTVHHLQLDSKTKYEDKHKCAKVKYINCNFNNNRGLIYSKYFLHEFENCYISNLYEYFDNEDGKNFVLLHTKTKEEYISFKNTTFENINVDSLFPLINSEGLTLKIEGSNFRNCFTNYNCLFNIKNSHNTIEVTNTNFTNSGTIFCGDTSEVKISNSNFDNIVSKSTIPAISRSKNTNIIIEGTTFSNFSLIGKLFEEESNYNFTNVKFKDIKSNGKAFLLFLHNNITINNVEIENASCVGDSGDTSFIIFDTGESEKSLNINNLNLKNSLSNGPFIKIKGFSSKVTIKNSNINNVRSYGSVIENTSIKAYIEMTNFTFYNNVNNYKYECGIIHFQNDLDILIEDSTFYDNHSKSNGGAICLDNISHMNIKLISNEFKNNRATNGGAIYLANGINTNEKNEEKIYIERNIFHYNIAENFGGAIYSEYDKLYETKAKNNEIIMNKAGIMGGGVYTPKFINKNMFKLNSDWKLSNNTVSSEINDYTTMPSYIVLETDMAIENNEISVISGNYIPLNFELYDEYNNIITDVTKYYSDIALKLNLELEPISTESNSYEIDNKNSNNIFSLLNNKCTFIKGRCEFKFFIIRAVPRTYYLKVDIENKLYHEEINFKFNNIKINILPCSDNQIKMYDQKGFLYCENPICDSSCPTNSTAVCFPSNKELVNDINLNQCVCLNGWEGSNCDVKVFIDYSKISKKSKSSNPQNDKSNILVSDQLSDTSSWMDEMYRNYNKKIHSLNSLFCKSIYIYLVFLLTLFIIIIVYASNDDDNIQQSKHGNWYYKCKLERSNFGLNILYLILLILFLNIGRSISKYRCIYTYIRYITYSMYFSIISGPLISIFISSIFDTLPLEGIYVNTFFNSLCFIVTFVLLSWNKIYYICKKQGDDSTLYFIYKNHDLCSIHNSTYCGCKLKNMSKDELLINIDKYIEIYKICSDFFEQFRNN
;
A
#
# COMPACT_ATOMS: atom_id res chain seq x y z
N MET A 1 -3.53 -1.02 78.24
CA MET A 1 -4.49 0.09 78.39
C MET A 1 -4.10 1.33 77.58
N LYS A 2 -3.13 2.18 78.00
CA LYS A 2 -2.72 3.36 77.21
C LYS A 2 -2.45 3.03 75.73
N LEU A 3 -1.75 1.94 75.44
CA LEU A 3 -1.47 1.50 74.06
C LEU A 3 -2.74 1.17 73.26
N ASN A 4 -3.69 0.43 73.83
CA ASN A 4 -4.97 0.08 73.19
C ASN A 4 -5.80 1.35 72.92
N PHE A 5 -5.82 2.30 73.86
CA PHE A 5 -6.47 3.60 73.67
C PHE A 5 -5.79 4.41 72.57
N CYS A 6 -4.45 4.50 72.57
CA CYS A 6 -3.71 5.17 71.50
C CYS A 6 -3.85 4.47 70.14
N PHE A 7 -4.01 3.15 70.07
CA PHE A 7 -4.22 2.45 68.79
C PHE A 7 -5.62 2.67 68.24
N LEU A 8 -6.66 2.57 69.09
CA LEU A 8 -8.03 2.95 68.71
C LEU A 8 -8.13 4.45 68.40
N LEU A 9 -7.43 5.31 69.12
CA LEU A 9 -7.36 6.74 68.86
C LEU A 9 -6.58 7.06 67.58
N ASN A 10 -5.53 6.31 67.23
CA ASN A 10 -4.85 6.48 65.94
C ASN A 10 -5.68 5.94 64.77
N ILE A 11 -6.38 4.81 64.92
CA ILE A 11 -7.36 4.37 63.91
C ILE A 11 -8.50 5.39 63.79
N LEU A 12 -8.98 5.94 64.91
CA LEU A 12 -10.00 7.00 64.90
C LEU A 12 -9.45 8.29 64.28
N LEU A 13 -8.21 8.70 64.56
CA LEU A 13 -7.60 9.90 63.99
C LEU A 13 -7.27 9.72 62.50
N ILE A 14 -6.84 8.55 62.06
CA ILE A 14 -6.64 8.24 60.62
C ILE A 14 -8.01 8.15 59.93
N TYR A 15 -9.02 7.56 60.56
CA TYR A 15 -10.39 7.55 60.04
C TYR A 15 -10.97 8.97 59.94
N LEU A 16 -10.86 9.78 61.00
CA LEU A 16 -11.28 11.18 61.03
C LEU A 16 -10.44 12.04 60.07
N TYR A 17 -9.15 11.77 59.86
CA TYR A 17 -8.33 12.44 58.85
C TYR A 17 -8.86 12.14 57.44
N ASN A 18 -9.14 10.87 57.12
CA ASN A 18 -9.74 10.49 55.84
C ASN A 18 -11.20 10.94 55.67
N VAL A 19 -11.92 11.21 56.76
CA VAL A 19 -13.33 11.70 56.77
C VAL A 19 -13.42 13.23 56.77
N TYR A 20 -12.43 13.95 57.29
CA TYR A 20 -12.37 15.42 57.30
C TYR A 20 -11.43 16.01 56.23
N GLY A 21 -10.56 15.19 55.62
CA GLY A 21 -9.68 15.61 54.53
C GLY A 21 -10.42 15.91 53.22
N LYS A 22 -11.69 15.50 53.10
CA LYS A 22 -12.58 15.82 51.98
C LYS A 22 -13.80 16.61 52.47
N ILE A 23 -14.03 17.79 51.90
CA ILE A 23 -15.19 18.63 52.25
C ILE A 23 -16.21 18.61 51.12
N THR A 24 -17.40 18.07 51.38
CA THR A 24 -18.50 18.06 50.41
C THR A 24 -19.44 19.24 50.64
N LEU A 25 -19.38 20.23 49.75
CA LEU A 25 -20.33 21.34 49.68
C LEU A 25 -21.52 20.90 48.81
N ILE A 26 -22.75 21.20 49.24
CA ILE A 26 -23.97 20.93 48.45
C ILE A 26 -24.56 22.26 47.98
N ILE A 27 -24.73 22.38 46.67
CA ILE A 27 -25.28 23.56 46.00
C ILE A 27 -26.67 23.21 45.45
N ARG A 28 -27.65 24.12 45.59
CA ARG A 28 -29.00 23.98 44.99
C ARG A 28 -29.40 25.24 44.23
N ASN A 29 -30.10 25.09 43.11
CA ASN A 29 -30.33 26.14 42.11
C ASN A 29 -31.02 27.40 42.67
N ASN A 30 -31.89 27.24 43.68
CA ASN A 30 -32.59 28.36 44.32
C ASN A 30 -32.10 28.61 45.77
N THR A 31 -30.80 28.46 46.03
CA THR A 31 -30.18 28.76 47.34
C THR A 31 -29.07 29.81 47.23
N GLU A 32 -28.85 30.56 48.31
CA GLU A 32 -27.86 31.63 48.39
C GLU A 32 -26.42 31.15 48.10
N SER A 33 -26.09 29.90 48.43
CA SER A 33 -24.81 29.28 48.07
C SER A 33 -24.62 29.03 46.57
N PHE A 34 -25.69 29.04 45.77
CA PHE A 34 -25.61 29.13 44.31
C PHE A 34 -25.53 30.59 43.85
N SER A 35 -26.38 31.49 44.36
CA SER A 35 -26.35 32.92 43.99
C SER A 35 -24.97 33.56 44.22
N ASN A 36 -24.28 33.16 45.30
CA ASN A 36 -22.96 33.64 45.70
C ASN A 36 -21.85 32.57 45.49
N LEU A 37 -22.00 31.69 44.48
CA LEU A 37 -21.15 30.50 44.27
C LEU A 37 -19.63 30.76 44.38
N GLN A 38 -19.14 31.86 43.82
CA GLN A 38 -17.72 32.23 43.87
C GLN A 38 -17.24 32.45 45.31
N GLU A 39 -17.94 33.29 46.08
CA GLU A 39 -17.58 33.61 47.46
C GLU A 39 -17.73 32.39 48.36
N TYR A 40 -18.79 31.61 48.14
CA TYR A 40 -19.05 30.37 48.87
C TYR A 40 -17.91 29.38 48.71
N ILE A 41 -17.51 29.01 47.47
CA ILE A 41 -16.39 28.08 47.23
C ILE A 41 -15.06 28.64 47.77
N ASN A 42 -14.72 29.89 47.45
CA ASN A 42 -13.44 30.47 47.86
C ASN A 42 -13.30 30.64 49.37
N SER A 43 -14.41 30.75 50.12
CA SER A 43 -14.37 30.82 51.59
C SER A 43 -13.80 29.54 52.22
N TYR A 44 -14.17 28.36 51.71
CA TYR A 44 -13.66 27.08 52.20
C TYR A 44 -12.20 26.84 51.78
N ILE A 45 -11.82 27.24 50.55
CA ILE A 45 -10.42 27.15 50.10
C ILE A 45 -9.54 28.06 50.96
N SER A 46 -9.95 29.32 51.19
CA SER A 46 -9.22 30.30 51.98
C SER A 46 -9.08 29.93 53.46
N ALA A 47 -9.99 29.10 53.98
CA ALA A 47 -9.93 28.57 55.34
C ALA A 47 -8.91 27.43 55.51
N GLY A 48 -8.30 26.94 54.43
CA GLY A 48 -7.30 25.86 54.48
C GLY A 48 -7.86 24.53 54.96
N HIS A 49 -9.14 24.25 54.69
CA HIS A 49 -9.83 23.08 55.21
C HIS A 49 -9.84 21.91 54.20
N GLY A 50 -9.01 20.90 54.44
CA GLY A 50 -8.96 19.65 53.68
C GLY A 50 -7.94 19.61 52.54
N GLU A 51 -7.74 18.42 51.98
CA GLU A 51 -6.90 18.14 50.79
C GLU A 51 -7.74 18.20 49.48
N GLU A 52 -9.06 18.03 49.59
CA GLU A 52 -10.01 18.12 48.48
C GLU A 52 -11.34 18.77 48.92
N ILE A 53 -11.85 19.71 48.11
CA ILE A 53 -13.20 20.26 48.22
C ILE A 53 -14.05 19.75 47.05
N ILE A 54 -15.13 19.05 47.37
CA ILE A 54 -16.09 18.49 46.40
C ILE A 54 -17.37 19.34 46.43
N VAL A 55 -17.65 20.05 45.35
CA VAL A 55 -18.85 20.86 45.16
C VAL A 55 -19.89 20.02 44.41
N LYS A 56 -20.82 19.39 45.14
CA LYS A 56 -21.92 18.61 44.55
C LYS A 56 -23.12 19.51 44.21
N PHE A 57 -23.42 19.59 42.92
CA PHE A 57 -24.61 20.19 42.32
C PHE A 57 -25.69 19.10 42.21
N VAL A 58 -26.51 18.97 43.25
CA VAL A 58 -27.44 17.84 43.45
C VAL A 58 -28.77 17.95 42.68
N ASP A 59 -29.10 19.12 42.14
CA ASP A 59 -30.31 19.31 41.32
C ASP A 59 -30.00 18.96 39.84
N SER A 60 -31.02 18.67 39.03
CA SER A 60 -30.83 18.35 37.60
C SER A 60 -30.69 19.58 36.69
N TYR A 61 -30.93 20.79 37.20
CA TYR A 61 -30.94 22.02 36.40
C TYR A 61 -30.53 23.23 37.27
N TYR A 62 -29.57 24.02 36.78
CA TYR A 62 -29.05 25.25 37.36
C TYR A 62 -29.09 26.37 36.32
N GLN A 63 -29.72 27.49 36.67
CA GLN A 63 -29.86 28.63 35.77
C GLN A 63 -28.76 29.66 36.06
N PHE A 64 -27.67 29.62 35.29
CA PHE A 64 -26.47 30.44 35.51
C PHE A 64 -26.74 31.94 35.34
N SER A 65 -27.81 32.33 34.62
CA SER A 65 -28.28 33.71 34.54
C SER A 65 -28.82 34.30 35.87
N LYS A 66 -28.75 33.57 36.99
CA LYS A 66 -29.14 34.00 38.34
C LYS A 66 -27.96 34.17 39.31
N LEU A 67 -26.72 34.01 38.85
CA LEU A 67 -25.53 34.27 39.67
C LEU A 67 -25.41 35.78 39.95
N ASN A 68 -25.06 36.15 41.18
CA ASN A 68 -24.82 37.55 41.57
C ASN A 68 -23.49 38.08 41.03
N THR A 69 -22.53 37.19 40.78
CA THR A 69 -21.23 37.50 40.15
C THR A 69 -21.29 37.22 38.65
N PHE A 70 -20.72 38.12 37.84
CA PHE A 70 -20.65 37.92 36.40
C PHE A 70 -19.83 36.66 36.03
N SER A 71 -18.60 36.53 36.54
CA SER A 71 -17.77 35.33 36.42
C SER A 71 -17.64 34.62 37.76
N VAL A 72 -17.25 33.35 37.75
CA VAL A 72 -16.94 32.55 38.95
C VAL A 72 -15.45 32.20 38.94
N ASN A 73 -14.64 32.98 39.64
CA ASN A 73 -13.18 32.79 39.70
C ASN A 73 -12.81 31.96 40.94
N ILE A 74 -12.22 30.77 40.75
CA ILE A 74 -11.84 29.84 41.81
C ILE A 74 -10.31 29.81 41.92
N PHE A 75 -9.80 30.10 43.12
CA PHE A 75 -8.37 30.24 43.40
C PHE A 75 -7.83 29.02 44.14
N SER A 76 -7.28 28.05 43.41
CA SER A 76 -6.83 26.76 43.96
C SER A 76 -5.32 26.79 44.25
N TYR A 77 -4.97 26.95 45.54
CA TYR A 77 -3.61 26.90 46.07
C TYR A 77 -3.44 25.68 46.99
N ASN A 78 -2.60 24.70 46.63
CA ASN A 78 -2.37 23.44 47.37
C ASN A 78 -3.64 22.67 47.84
N ILE A 79 -4.81 22.88 47.22
CA ILE A 79 -6.09 22.21 47.53
C ILE A 79 -6.79 21.80 46.23
N ASN A 80 -7.17 20.52 46.12
CA ASN A 80 -7.89 19.98 44.97
C ASN A 80 -9.37 20.41 44.99
N VAL A 81 -9.97 20.69 43.83
CA VAL A 81 -11.39 21.13 43.75
C VAL A 81 -12.16 20.34 42.69
N THR A 82 -13.17 19.59 43.12
CA THR A 82 -14.03 18.76 42.26
C THR A 82 -15.43 19.37 42.17
N LEU A 83 -15.82 19.92 41.02
CA LEU A 83 -17.18 20.35 40.71
C LEU A 83 -17.93 19.17 40.07
N SER A 84 -18.90 18.61 40.79
CA SER A 84 -19.64 17.41 40.39
C SER A 84 -21.12 17.72 40.22
N GLY A 85 -21.69 17.37 39.07
CA GLY A 85 -23.13 17.23 38.90
C GLY A 85 -23.71 16.07 39.73
N ASN A 86 -24.98 15.78 39.52
CA ASN A 86 -25.65 14.64 40.12
C ASN A 86 -25.05 13.30 39.60
N ASP A 87 -25.27 12.23 40.35
CA ASP A 87 -24.68 10.93 40.06
C ASP A 87 -25.34 10.23 38.83
N GLU A 88 -26.42 10.81 38.28
CA GLU A 88 -27.05 10.40 37.01
C GLU A 88 -26.36 10.97 35.75
N GLY A 89 -25.52 12.01 35.88
CA GLY A 89 -24.95 12.72 34.72
C GLY A 89 -25.91 13.68 34.03
N THR A 90 -27.01 14.09 34.69
CA THR A 90 -28.10 14.87 34.09
C THR A 90 -28.11 16.35 34.48
N THR A 91 -27.19 16.81 35.34
CA THR A 91 -27.14 18.21 35.82
C THR A 91 -26.79 19.20 34.71
N VAL A 92 -27.77 20.02 34.34
CA VAL A 92 -27.62 21.10 33.35
C VAL A 92 -27.20 22.41 34.00
N PHE A 93 -26.15 23.03 33.49
CA PHE A 93 -25.75 24.42 33.70
C PHE A 93 -26.23 25.23 32.48
N ASP A 94 -27.44 25.77 32.59
CA ASP A 94 -28.09 26.54 31.52
C ASP A 94 -27.79 28.03 31.70
N TYR A 95 -27.10 28.62 30.72
CA TYR A 95 -26.79 30.04 30.69
C TYR A 95 -27.95 30.88 30.12
N ASN A 96 -28.97 30.26 29.52
CA ASN A 96 -30.18 30.88 28.99
C ASN A 96 -29.91 32.09 28.07
N ASN A 97 -28.81 32.04 27.30
CA ASN A 97 -28.28 33.13 26.47
C ASN A 97 -28.11 34.46 27.21
N ALA A 98 -27.89 34.43 28.53
CA ALA A 98 -27.75 35.63 29.35
C ALA A 98 -26.32 36.17 29.37
N LYS A 99 -26.17 37.44 29.77
CA LYS A 99 -24.88 38.12 29.97
C LYS A 99 -24.19 37.61 31.24
N THR A 100 -23.72 36.37 31.19
CA THR A 100 -22.96 35.67 32.25
C THR A 100 -21.54 35.41 31.74
N GLY A 101 -20.56 35.41 32.64
CA GLY A 101 -19.15 35.21 32.34
C GLY A 101 -18.63 33.81 32.65
N SER A 102 -17.31 33.66 32.57
CA SER A 102 -16.61 32.38 32.71
C SER A 102 -16.64 31.78 34.11
N ILE A 103 -16.51 30.45 34.19
CA ILE A 103 -15.92 29.78 35.37
C ILE A 103 -14.40 29.75 35.15
N ASN A 104 -13.66 30.59 35.87
CA ASN A 104 -12.20 30.73 35.75
C ASN A 104 -11.49 30.01 36.89
N PHE A 105 -10.33 29.43 36.59
CA PHE A 105 -9.45 28.80 37.57
C PHE A 105 -8.05 29.41 37.55
N VAL A 106 -7.52 29.70 38.73
CA VAL A 106 -6.09 29.94 38.93
C VAL A 106 -5.56 28.76 39.75
N LEU A 107 -4.63 27.98 39.19
CA LEU A 107 -4.17 26.72 39.77
C LEU A 107 -2.69 26.79 40.17
N TYR A 108 -2.39 26.25 41.35
CA TYR A 108 -1.02 26.07 41.84
C TYR A 108 -0.87 24.71 42.51
N LYS A 109 -0.25 23.74 41.79
CA LYS A 109 0.09 22.38 42.27
C LYS A 109 -1.09 21.47 42.64
N ASN A 110 -2.22 21.59 41.92
CA ASN A 110 -3.48 20.91 42.25
C ASN A 110 -4.15 20.22 41.07
N ILE A 111 -5.06 19.31 41.41
CA ILE A 111 -6.08 18.76 40.52
C ILE A 111 -7.38 19.58 40.68
N VAL A 112 -7.89 20.10 39.57
CA VAL A 112 -9.28 20.57 39.46
C VAL A 112 -10.05 19.64 38.55
N LYS A 113 -11.28 19.29 38.93
CA LYS A 113 -12.09 18.28 38.28
C LYS A 113 -13.50 18.78 38.02
N PHE A 114 -14.02 18.56 36.81
CA PHE A 114 -15.43 18.67 36.47
C PHE A 114 -15.98 17.29 36.18
N GLU A 115 -17.13 16.93 36.76
CA GLU A 115 -17.83 15.67 36.48
C GLU A 115 -19.32 15.88 36.27
N ASN A 116 -19.93 15.09 35.37
CA ASN A 116 -21.39 14.92 35.27
C ASN A 116 -22.20 16.21 34.97
N ILE A 117 -21.61 17.18 34.25
CA ILE A 117 -22.22 18.49 33.98
C ILE A 117 -22.50 18.70 32.48
N ILE A 118 -23.66 19.25 32.17
CA ILE A 118 -24.08 19.65 30.82
C ILE A 118 -24.08 21.18 30.72
N PHE A 119 -23.19 21.77 29.92
CA PHE A 119 -23.12 23.21 29.67
C PHE A 119 -23.89 23.57 28.39
N GLU A 120 -24.90 24.45 28.48
CA GLU A 120 -25.72 24.84 27.33
C GLU A 120 -26.18 26.30 27.30
N ASN A 121 -26.59 26.74 26.10
CA ASN A 121 -27.14 28.06 25.80
C ASN A 121 -26.22 29.22 26.21
N TYR A 122 -24.90 29.03 26.11
CA TYR A 122 -23.92 30.08 26.41
C TYR A 122 -23.79 31.08 25.26
N HIS A 123 -24.20 32.33 25.53
CA HIS A 123 -24.05 33.48 24.62
C HIS A 123 -23.93 34.81 25.42
N PRO A 124 -22.72 35.23 25.82
CA PRO A 124 -22.50 36.50 26.54
C PRO A 124 -22.64 37.72 25.59
N TYR A 125 -23.85 38.26 25.47
CA TYR A 125 -24.14 39.43 24.65
C TYR A 125 -23.21 40.64 24.93
N ASP A 126 -22.76 41.28 23.84
CA ASP A 126 -21.88 42.45 23.82
C ASP A 126 -20.55 42.29 24.56
N GLN A 127 -19.97 41.09 24.58
CA GLN A 127 -18.66 40.81 25.19
C GLN A 127 -17.68 40.13 24.21
N SER A 128 -16.39 40.21 24.52
CA SER A 128 -15.28 39.53 23.85
C SER A 128 -14.33 38.90 24.87
N LYS A 129 -13.61 37.83 24.46
CA LYS A 129 -12.65 37.08 25.30
C LYS A 129 -13.24 36.47 26.57
N ILE A 130 -14.43 35.88 26.47
CA ILE A 130 -15.11 35.20 27.58
C ILE A 130 -15.55 33.81 27.13
N TYR A 131 -15.45 32.82 28.01
CA TYR A 131 -15.52 31.40 27.71
C TYR A 131 -16.38 30.72 28.79
N VAL A 132 -16.97 29.54 28.56
CA VAL A 132 -17.64 28.77 29.62
C VAL A 132 -16.64 28.43 30.72
N LEU A 133 -15.47 27.92 30.33
CA LEU A 133 -14.36 27.54 31.22
C LEU A 133 -13.08 28.32 30.86
N GLY A 134 -12.38 28.83 31.87
CA GLY A 134 -11.08 29.47 31.72
C GLY A 134 -10.06 28.92 32.72
N SER A 135 -8.79 28.78 32.33
CA SER A 135 -7.69 28.49 33.26
C SER A 135 -6.47 29.38 33.01
N VAL A 136 -5.83 29.80 34.10
CA VAL A 136 -4.56 30.54 34.11
C VAL A 136 -3.59 29.84 35.07
N VAL A 137 -2.40 29.48 34.59
CA VAL A 137 -1.44 28.62 35.31
C VAL A 137 0.01 29.02 35.00
N GLU A 138 0.80 29.23 36.05
CA GLU A 138 2.21 29.69 35.97
C GLU A 138 3.25 28.55 36.07
N TYR A 139 2.77 27.31 36.23
CA TYR A 139 3.57 26.08 36.40
C TYR A 139 2.92 24.94 35.60
N ASP A 140 3.67 23.87 35.28
CA ASP A 140 3.14 22.67 34.62
C ASP A 140 2.69 21.56 35.58
N ASP A 141 3.08 21.66 36.85
CA ASP A 141 2.58 20.91 38.00
C ASP A 141 1.16 21.39 38.36
N PHE A 142 0.18 20.80 37.66
CA PHE A 142 -1.25 20.82 37.96
C PHE A 142 -1.97 19.78 37.08
N GLN A 143 -3.27 19.58 37.30
CA GLN A 143 -4.14 18.95 36.31
C GLN A 143 -5.54 19.56 36.32
N LEU A 144 -6.11 19.83 35.14
CA LEU A 144 -7.53 20.14 34.95
C LEU A 144 -8.19 18.98 34.20
N ILE A 145 -9.11 18.31 34.88
CA ILE A 145 -9.84 17.13 34.38
C ILE A 145 -11.29 17.53 34.11
N VAL A 146 -11.83 17.16 32.95
CA VAL A 146 -13.25 17.25 32.61
C VAL A 146 -13.72 15.87 32.21
N ASN A 147 -14.58 15.24 33.02
CA ASN A 147 -15.01 13.86 32.86
C ASN A 147 -16.54 13.74 32.71
N ASN A 148 -17.02 13.01 31.71
CA ASN A 148 -18.45 12.77 31.49
C ASN A 148 -19.29 14.06 31.42
N CYS A 149 -18.73 15.13 30.84
CA CYS A 149 -19.42 16.41 30.64
C CYS A 149 -19.87 16.59 29.19
N THR A 150 -20.94 17.35 28.99
CA THR A 150 -21.48 17.65 27.65
C THR A 150 -21.54 19.15 27.41
N PHE A 151 -21.02 19.64 26.30
CA PHE A 151 -21.14 21.03 25.86
C PHE A 151 -22.05 21.06 24.64
N ARG A 152 -23.28 21.59 24.78
CA ARG A 152 -24.28 21.55 23.69
C ARG A 152 -25.00 22.87 23.44
N ASN A 153 -25.33 23.11 22.17
CA ASN A 153 -26.15 24.26 21.71
C ASN A 153 -25.59 25.63 22.14
N ASN A 154 -24.27 25.79 22.21
CA ASN A 154 -23.65 27.05 22.61
C ASN A 154 -23.29 27.92 21.40
N ASP A 155 -23.59 29.21 21.50
CA ASP A 155 -23.35 30.20 20.43
C ASP A 155 -22.16 31.13 20.74
N TYR A 156 -21.24 30.65 21.59
CA TYR A 156 -20.02 31.34 21.95
C TYR A 156 -18.86 30.36 22.22
N GLU A 157 -17.64 30.91 22.28
CA GLU A 157 -16.41 30.17 22.54
C GLU A 157 -16.44 29.48 23.91
N LEU A 158 -15.99 28.22 23.99
CA LEU A 158 -16.28 27.37 25.16
C LEU A 158 -15.16 27.33 26.20
N ILE A 159 -13.91 27.12 25.80
CA ILE A 159 -12.82 26.83 26.74
C ILE A 159 -11.57 27.63 26.36
N GLN A 160 -11.00 28.36 27.32
CA GLN A 160 -9.68 28.98 27.20
C GLN A 160 -8.71 28.38 28.21
N LEU A 161 -7.54 27.93 27.72
CA LEU A 161 -6.47 27.38 28.54
C LEU A 161 -5.20 28.21 28.32
N TRP A 162 -4.87 29.07 29.28
CA TRP A 162 -3.62 29.84 29.29
C TRP A 162 -2.63 29.21 30.27
N SER A 163 -1.43 28.87 29.77
CA SER A 163 -0.33 28.37 30.58
C SER A 163 0.96 29.15 30.35
N GLU A 164 1.77 29.27 31.39
CA GLU A 164 3.20 29.57 31.33
C GLU A 164 3.97 28.40 31.96
N CYS A 165 5.10 28.03 31.37
CA CYS A 165 6.00 26.99 31.89
C CYS A 165 7.39 27.20 31.27
N LYS A 166 8.43 27.07 32.10
CA LYS A 166 9.82 27.30 31.70
C LYS A 166 10.57 26.00 31.38
N GLU A 167 10.33 24.97 32.17
CA GLU A 167 10.89 23.63 32.05
C GLU A 167 9.82 22.62 32.49
N LYS A 168 9.76 21.47 31.84
CA LYS A 168 8.79 20.40 32.12
C LYS A 168 9.16 19.68 33.43
N THR A 169 8.22 19.59 34.36
CA THR A 169 8.34 18.85 35.63
C THR A 169 7.53 17.55 35.66
N GLN A 170 6.45 17.43 34.87
CA GLN A 170 5.61 16.20 34.83
C GLN A 170 5.32 15.66 33.41
N ASP A 171 5.19 14.33 33.29
CA ASP A 171 4.76 13.64 32.04
C ASP A 171 3.23 13.55 31.87
N THR A 172 2.47 13.79 32.94
CA THR A 172 1.00 13.77 32.95
C THR A 172 0.40 14.91 32.12
N PRO A 173 -0.72 14.68 31.40
CA PRO A 173 -1.38 15.75 30.66
C PRO A 173 -1.95 16.79 31.62
N GLN A 174 -1.51 18.04 31.48
CA GLN A 174 -2.03 19.20 32.21
C GLN A 174 -3.56 19.34 32.08
N TYR A 175 -4.10 19.00 30.92
CA TYR A 175 -5.53 19.10 30.62
C TYR A 175 -6.05 17.76 30.08
N LEU A 176 -7.11 17.24 30.67
CA LEU A 176 -7.62 15.91 30.39
C LEU A 176 -9.15 15.90 30.25
N PHE A 177 -9.63 15.61 29.05
CA PHE A 177 -11.05 15.43 28.74
C PHE A 177 -11.35 13.93 28.57
N THR A 178 -12.27 13.37 29.35
CA THR A 178 -12.62 11.94 29.32
C THR A 178 -14.11 11.72 29.17
N ASN A 179 -14.53 10.96 28.15
CA ASN A 179 -15.93 10.65 27.86
C ASN A 179 -16.80 11.90 27.62
N CYS A 180 -16.20 12.99 27.12
CA CYS A 180 -16.87 14.28 26.96
C CYS A 180 -17.52 14.45 25.58
N ASN A 181 -18.67 15.11 25.55
CA ASN A 181 -19.47 15.30 24.35
C ASN A 181 -19.55 16.77 23.93
N PHE A 182 -19.45 17.06 22.64
CA PHE A 182 -19.51 18.40 22.07
C PHE A 182 -20.47 18.42 20.87
N TYR A 183 -21.64 19.05 21.04
CA TYR A 183 -22.75 19.01 20.09
C TYR A 183 -23.29 20.39 19.72
N ASN A 184 -23.50 20.67 18.43
CA ASN A 184 -24.21 21.87 17.96
C ASN A 184 -23.58 23.21 18.45
N ASN A 185 -22.25 23.28 18.62
CA ASN A 185 -21.60 24.51 19.09
C ASN A 185 -21.13 25.37 17.91
N ASN A 186 -21.53 26.65 17.89
CA ASN A 186 -21.37 27.53 16.72
C ASN A 186 -20.05 28.33 16.68
N LYS A 187 -19.21 28.24 17.71
CA LYS A 187 -17.88 28.89 17.76
C LYS A 187 -16.82 27.95 18.33
N LYS A 188 -15.55 28.38 18.26
CA LYS A 188 -14.39 27.56 18.65
C LYS A 188 -14.54 26.94 20.04
N ILE A 189 -14.35 25.62 20.11
CA ILE A 189 -14.45 24.87 21.38
C ILE A 189 -13.27 25.22 22.28
N LEU A 190 -12.05 25.23 21.75
CA LEU A 190 -10.83 25.39 22.54
C LEU A 190 -9.92 26.49 22.01
N HIS A 191 -9.43 27.33 22.93
CA HIS A 191 -8.40 28.33 22.72
C HIS A 191 -7.22 28.04 23.68
N THR A 192 -6.16 27.41 23.18
CA THR A 192 -4.93 27.14 23.96
C THR A 192 -3.84 28.17 23.65
N VAL A 193 -3.28 28.78 24.69
CA VAL A 193 -2.16 29.73 24.57
C VAL A 193 -1.09 29.44 25.61
N HIS A 194 0.11 29.07 25.16
CA HIS A 194 1.29 29.03 26.02
C HIS A 194 2.05 30.36 25.89
N HIS A 195 2.15 31.11 26.98
CA HIS A 195 2.95 32.34 27.03
C HIS A 195 4.38 32.00 27.48
N LEU A 196 5.33 32.26 26.58
CA LEU A 196 6.75 32.20 26.86
C LEU A 196 7.31 33.62 26.89
N GLN A 197 7.84 34.04 28.05
CA GLN A 197 8.80 35.14 28.07
C GLN A 197 10.02 34.71 27.23
N LEU A 198 10.45 35.58 26.31
CA LEU A 198 11.51 35.30 25.32
C LEU A 198 12.92 35.35 25.93
N ASP A 199 13.19 34.46 26.88
CA ASP A 199 14.52 34.27 27.47
C ASP A 199 15.38 33.40 26.55
N SER A 200 16.59 33.85 26.22
CA SER A 200 17.33 33.45 25.01
C SER A 200 18.06 32.10 25.10
N LYS A 201 17.66 31.23 26.02
CA LYS A 201 18.40 30.01 26.42
C LYS A 201 17.66 28.69 26.26
N THR A 202 16.32 28.68 26.24
CA THR A 202 15.58 27.44 25.99
C THR A 202 15.70 27.04 24.52
N LYS A 203 16.07 25.78 24.27
CA LYS A 203 16.01 25.22 22.91
C LYS A 203 14.56 25.26 22.44
N TYR A 204 14.40 25.65 21.18
CA TYR A 204 13.09 25.86 20.56
C TYR A 204 12.28 24.54 20.50
N GLU A 205 12.95 23.45 20.15
CA GLU A 205 12.44 22.09 19.87
C GLU A 205 11.59 21.41 20.98
N ASP A 206 11.64 21.89 22.23
CA ASP A 206 11.01 21.23 23.39
C ASP A 206 9.73 21.90 23.94
N LYS A 207 9.33 23.06 23.41
CA LYS A 207 8.35 23.96 24.08
C LYS A 207 6.96 23.36 24.32
N HIS A 208 6.38 22.66 23.34
CA HIS A 208 5.05 22.05 23.47
C HIS A 208 4.98 20.98 24.59
N LYS A 209 6.13 20.50 25.09
CA LYS A 209 6.20 19.45 26.13
C LYS A 209 5.76 19.93 27.52
N CYS A 210 5.66 21.25 27.72
CA CYS A 210 5.11 21.90 28.92
C CYS A 210 3.58 21.87 29.02
N ALA A 211 2.87 21.81 27.88
CA ALA A 211 1.46 22.20 27.81
C ALA A 211 0.65 21.18 26.99
N LYS A 212 0.20 20.12 27.66
CA LYS A 212 -0.47 18.97 27.02
C LYS A 212 -1.98 18.93 27.31
N VAL A 213 -2.77 18.86 26.24
CA VAL A 213 -4.21 18.55 26.27
C VAL A 213 -4.43 17.13 25.73
N LYS A 214 -5.22 16.32 26.44
CA LYS A 214 -5.60 14.98 26.00
C LYS A 214 -7.11 14.79 26.04
N TYR A 215 -7.65 14.17 24.99
CA TYR A 215 -9.04 13.74 24.85
C TYR A 215 -9.09 12.22 24.80
N ILE A 216 -9.98 11.60 25.58
CA ILE A 216 -10.15 10.14 25.62
C ILE A 216 -11.65 9.82 25.53
N ASN A 217 -12.04 8.98 24.56
CA ASN A 217 -13.44 8.59 24.31
C ASN A 217 -14.39 9.80 24.06
N CYS A 218 -13.87 10.93 23.54
CA CYS A 218 -14.66 12.14 23.36
C CYS A 218 -15.38 12.16 21.99
N ASN A 219 -16.56 12.78 21.96
CA ASN A 219 -17.42 12.88 20.77
C ASN A 219 -17.58 14.34 20.34
N PHE A 220 -17.20 14.65 19.10
CA PHE A 220 -17.34 15.96 18.47
C PHE A 220 -18.25 15.82 17.24
N ASN A 221 -19.50 16.27 17.33
CA ASN A 221 -20.47 16.19 16.24
C ASN A 221 -21.18 17.53 16.04
N ASN A 222 -21.24 18.02 14.79
CA ASN A 222 -21.95 19.25 14.41
C ASN A 222 -21.38 20.50 15.11
N ASN A 223 -20.10 20.82 14.88
CA ASN A 223 -19.42 21.97 15.52
C ASN A 223 -18.69 22.86 14.49
N ARG A 224 -18.62 24.17 14.78
CA ARG A 224 -17.86 25.17 14.00
C ARG A 224 -16.54 25.52 14.70
N GLY A 225 -15.42 25.03 14.17
CA GLY A 225 -14.10 25.23 14.76
C GLY A 225 -13.86 24.39 16.03
N LEU A 226 -12.90 23.47 16.02
CA LEU A 226 -12.52 22.75 17.24
C LEU A 226 -11.43 23.50 18.04
N ILE A 227 -10.21 23.58 17.52
CA ILE A 227 -9.03 24.06 18.27
C ILE A 227 -8.35 25.25 17.59
N TYR A 228 -8.16 26.31 18.36
CA TYR A 228 -7.13 27.33 18.13
C TYR A 228 -5.94 27.04 19.07
N SER A 229 -4.70 27.01 18.57
CA SER A 229 -3.52 26.62 19.36
C SER A 229 -2.25 27.48 19.14
N LYS A 230 -1.46 27.64 20.22
CA LYS A 230 -0.15 28.33 20.30
C LYS A 230 0.78 27.61 21.31
N TYR A 231 1.77 26.89 20.80
CA TYR A 231 2.76 26.03 21.50
C TYR A 231 2.17 24.97 22.45
N PHE A 232 1.08 24.31 22.06
CA PHE A 232 0.49 23.20 22.82
C PHE A 232 0.70 21.84 22.13
N LEU A 233 0.56 20.76 22.91
CA LEU A 233 0.51 19.38 22.44
C LEU A 233 -0.90 18.80 22.63
N HIS A 234 -1.49 18.27 21.56
CA HIS A 234 -2.86 17.73 21.57
C HIS A 234 -2.87 16.21 21.26
N GLU A 235 -3.50 15.39 22.11
CA GLU A 235 -3.68 13.95 21.88
C GLU A 235 -5.17 13.56 21.89
N PHE A 236 -5.67 12.96 20.81
CA PHE A 236 -7.00 12.35 20.73
C PHE A 236 -6.85 10.81 20.78
N GLU A 237 -7.53 10.16 21.72
CA GLU A 237 -7.53 8.70 21.87
C GLU A 237 -8.96 8.16 21.89
N ASN A 238 -9.27 7.20 21.01
CA ASN A 238 -10.60 6.59 20.84
C ASN A 238 -11.75 7.60 20.59
N CYS A 239 -11.46 8.74 19.97
CA CYS A 239 -12.45 9.81 19.80
C CYS A 239 -13.29 9.63 18.52
N TYR A 240 -14.47 10.25 18.47
CA TYR A 240 -15.33 10.31 17.28
C TYR A 240 -15.53 11.76 16.86
N ILE A 241 -15.35 12.05 15.57
CA ILE A 241 -15.35 13.40 14.99
C ILE A 241 -16.18 13.39 13.70
N SER A 242 -17.23 14.21 13.63
CA SER A 242 -18.17 14.23 12.50
C SER A 242 -18.81 15.61 12.30
N ASN A 243 -19.32 15.88 11.10
CA ASN A 243 -20.04 17.12 10.75
C ASN A 243 -19.32 18.39 11.25
N LEU A 244 -18.08 18.62 10.79
CA LEU A 244 -17.33 19.82 11.14
C LEU A 244 -17.49 20.93 10.10
N TYR A 245 -17.56 22.17 10.58
CA TYR A 245 -17.78 23.37 9.78
C TYR A 245 -16.74 24.45 10.09
N GLU A 246 -16.67 25.42 9.18
CA GLU A 246 -15.83 26.61 9.29
C GLU A 246 -16.22 27.52 10.45
N TYR A 247 -15.21 28.02 11.16
CA TYR A 247 -15.29 29.14 12.10
C TYR A 247 -14.33 30.25 11.67
N PHE A 248 -14.81 31.51 11.68
CA PHE A 248 -13.99 32.71 11.51
C PHE A 248 -13.58 33.25 12.87
N ASP A 249 -12.28 33.24 13.16
CA ASP A 249 -11.73 33.90 14.33
C ASP A 249 -11.50 35.39 14.07
N ASN A 250 -12.35 36.21 14.71
CA ASN A 250 -12.29 37.67 14.64
C ASN A 250 -10.99 38.26 15.21
N GLU A 251 -10.30 37.58 16.13
CA GLU A 251 -9.11 38.14 16.79
C GLU A 251 -7.88 38.09 15.89
N ASP A 252 -7.76 37.02 15.11
CA ASP A 252 -6.60 36.72 14.27
C ASP A 252 -6.86 36.88 12.77
N GLY A 253 -8.12 37.11 12.37
CA GLY A 253 -8.57 37.25 10.99
C GLY A 253 -8.39 35.97 10.18
N LYS A 254 -8.75 34.81 10.74
CA LYS A 254 -8.50 33.48 10.14
C LYS A 254 -9.69 32.54 10.26
N ASN A 255 -9.98 31.83 9.17
CA ASN A 255 -10.90 30.70 9.16
C ASN A 255 -10.17 29.39 9.46
N PHE A 256 -10.84 28.48 10.16
CA PHE A 256 -10.42 27.10 10.34
C PHE A 256 -11.59 26.16 10.63
N VAL A 257 -11.34 24.85 10.64
CA VAL A 257 -12.37 23.80 10.87
C VAL A 257 -12.03 22.94 12.09
N LEU A 258 -10.87 22.26 12.08
CA LEU A 258 -10.44 21.41 13.20
C LEU A 258 -9.26 22.03 13.96
N LEU A 259 -8.19 22.44 13.28
CA LEU A 259 -7.02 23.07 13.93
C LEU A 259 -6.50 24.27 13.15
N HIS A 260 -6.32 25.39 13.85
CA HIS A 260 -5.42 26.46 13.44
C HIS A 260 -4.26 26.64 14.43
N THR A 261 -3.06 26.84 13.90
CA THR A 261 -1.90 27.30 14.65
C THR A 261 -1.17 28.41 13.89
N LYS A 262 -0.36 29.19 14.60
CA LYS A 262 0.57 30.19 14.04
C LYS A 262 2.03 29.93 14.45
N THR A 263 2.35 28.73 14.92
CA THR A 263 3.58 28.43 15.67
C THR A 263 4.26 27.16 15.16
N LYS A 264 5.54 27.27 14.78
CA LYS A 264 6.31 26.29 13.97
C LYS A 264 6.65 24.94 14.64
N GLU A 265 6.08 24.68 15.80
CA GLU A 265 6.53 23.66 16.78
C GLU A 265 5.36 22.95 17.47
N GLU A 266 4.18 22.97 16.86
CA GLU A 266 2.99 22.30 17.39
C GLU A 266 3.03 20.79 17.16
N TYR A 267 2.35 20.04 18.03
CA TYR A 267 2.17 18.59 17.90
C TYR A 267 0.71 18.22 18.06
N ILE A 268 0.17 17.47 17.10
CA ILE A 268 -1.15 16.84 17.22
C ILE A 268 -1.07 15.35 16.89
N SER A 269 -1.78 14.53 17.67
CA SER A 269 -1.92 13.10 17.42
C SER A 269 -3.37 12.62 17.50
N PHE A 270 -3.72 11.70 16.60
CA PHE A 270 -5.00 11.01 16.55
C PHE A 270 -4.76 9.51 16.62
N LYS A 271 -5.24 8.88 17.68
CA LYS A 271 -5.09 7.44 17.94
C LYS A 271 -6.46 6.79 18.06
N ASN A 272 -6.69 5.69 17.34
CA ASN A 272 -7.96 4.96 17.28
C ASN A 272 -9.18 5.88 17.01
N THR A 273 -8.97 7.02 16.34
CA THR A 273 -9.97 8.08 16.21
C THR A 273 -10.73 7.90 14.90
N THR A 274 -12.04 8.13 14.92
CA THR A 274 -12.89 8.02 13.72
C THR A 274 -13.35 9.40 13.27
N PHE A 275 -13.05 9.72 12.02
CA PHE A 275 -13.53 10.88 11.29
C PHE A 275 -14.57 10.41 10.27
N GLU A 276 -15.80 10.88 10.38
CA GLU A 276 -16.91 10.38 9.55
C GLU A 276 -17.87 11.49 9.12
N ASN A 277 -18.24 11.50 7.84
CA ASN A 277 -19.19 12.45 7.25
C ASN A 277 -18.81 13.92 7.54
N ILE A 278 -17.65 14.33 6.99
CA ILE A 278 -17.15 15.70 7.12
C ILE A 278 -17.03 16.27 5.70
N ASN A 279 -17.96 17.13 5.31
CA ASN A 279 -17.89 17.88 4.04
C ASN A 279 -17.78 19.37 4.31
N VAL A 280 -16.59 19.93 4.12
CA VAL A 280 -16.32 21.36 4.31
C VAL A 280 -16.50 22.08 2.98
N ASP A 281 -17.61 22.80 2.83
CA ASP A 281 -17.89 23.57 1.61
C ASP A 281 -17.01 24.83 1.45
N SER A 282 -16.26 25.22 2.47
CA SER A 282 -15.37 26.40 2.43
C SER A 282 -13.97 26.11 1.88
N LEU A 283 -13.24 27.18 1.54
CA LEU A 283 -11.87 27.13 1.03
C LEU A 283 -10.84 26.94 2.16
N PHE A 284 -11.11 26.05 3.12
CA PHE A 284 -10.20 25.74 4.23
C PHE A 284 -10.12 24.23 4.50
N PRO A 285 -8.92 23.71 4.83
CA PRO A 285 -8.72 22.31 5.20
C PRO A 285 -9.21 22.05 6.63
N LEU A 286 -9.21 20.79 7.06
CA LEU A 286 -9.46 20.43 8.46
C LEU A 286 -8.35 21.00 9.37
N ILE A 287 -7.10 20.81 8.96
CA ILE A 287 -5.92 21.33 9.64
C ILE A 287 -5.19 22.31 8.73
N ASN A 288 -4.95 23.54 9.20
CA ASN A 288 -4.18 24.57 8.50
C ASN A 288 -3.08 25.13 9.42
N SER A 289 -1.83 24.70 9.19
CA SER A 289 -0.70 25.03 10.08
C SER A 289 0.62 25.24 9.35
N GLU A 290 1.50 26.03 9.95
CA GLU A 290 2.89 26.21 9.53
C GLU A 290 3.81 25.63 10.61
N GLY A 291 4.48 24.51 10.32
CA GLY A 291 5.30 23.74 11.26
C GLY A 291 4.48 22.97 12.29
N LEU A 292 3.73 21.97 11.83
CA LEU A 292 3.00 21.02 12.68
C LEU A 292 3.57 19.62 12.50
N THR A 293 3.91 18.95 13.60
CA THR A 293 4.10 17.49 13.59
C THR A 293 2.75 16.83 13.77
N LEU A 294 2.38 15.96 12.82
CA LEU A 294 1.08 15.28 12.78
C LEU A 294 1.28 13.76 12.85
N LYS A 295 0.71 13.11 13.87
CA LYS A 295 0.68 11.65 13.96
C LYS A 295 -0.75 11.09 13.89
N ILE A 296 -0.95 10.06 13.08
CA ILE A 296 -2.20 9.33 12.93
C ILE A 296 -1.93 7.83 13.13
N GLU A 297 -2.65 7.19 14.05
CA GLU A 297 -2.44 5.80 14.45
C GLU A 297 -3.80 5.09 14.60
N GLY A 298 -3.97 3.90 13.99
CA GLY A 298 -5.16 3.06 14.19
C GLY A 298 -6.50 3.68 13.80
N SER A 299 -6.49 4.77 13.03
CA SER A 299 -7.63 5.67 12.86
C SER A 299 -8.41 5.42 11.57
N ASN A 300 -9.62 5.96 11.46
CA ASN A 300 -10.50 5.77 10.30
C ASN A 300 -11.00 7.11 9.78
N PHE A 301 -10.94 7.32 8.46
CA PHE A 301 -11.49 8.47 7.75
C PHE A 301 -12.50 7.98 6.71
N ARG A 302 -13.74 8.47 6.80
CA ARG A 302 -14.87 8.03 5.95
C ARG A 302 -15.69 9.22 5.50
N ASN A 303 -15.89 9.36 4.19
CA ASN A 303 -16.66 10.46 3.61
C ASN A 303 -16.12 11.85 4.06
N CYS A 304 -14.80 12.02 4.04
CA CYS A 304 -14.11 13.24 4.44
C CYS A 304 -13.67 14.05 3.21
N PHE A 305 -14.18 15.27 3.05
CA PHE A 305 -13.98 16.14 1.89
C PHE A 305 -13.87 17.62 2.29
N THR A 306 -13.11 18.41 1.52
CA THR A 306 -12.98 19.87 1.68
C THR A 306 -12.89 20.55 0.31
N ASN A 307 -13.56 21.69 0.13
CA ASN A 307 -13.42 22.52 -1.07
C ASN A 307 -12.05 23.24 -1.15
N TYR A 308 -11.21 23.13 -0.11
CA TYR A 308 -9.79 23.47 -0.19
C TYR A 308 -8.97 22.52 -1.09
N ASN A 309 -9.52 21.36 -1.46
CA ASN A 309 -8.84 20.28 -2.19
C ASN A 309 -7.79 19.52 -1.37
N CYS A 310 -7.82 19.60 -0.02
CA CYS A 310 -7.11 18.66 0.85
C CYS A 310 -7.56 18.73 2.33
N LEU A 311 -7.49 17.59 3.04
CA LEU A 311 -7.85 17.50 4.46
C LEU A 311 -6.84 18.20 5.38
N PHE A 312 -5.54 18.07 5.10
CA PHE A 312 -4.47 18.60 5.93
C PHE A 312 -3.49 19.44 5.10
N ASN A 313 -3.33 20.71 5.48
CA ASN A 313 -2.37 21.64 4.90
C ASN A 313 -1.30 21.98 5.94
N ILE A 314 -0.11 21.39 5.78
CA ILE A 314 1.00 21.55 6.71
C ILE A 314 2.20 22.08 5.95
N LYS A 315 2.64 23.27 6.31
CA LYS A 315 3.81 23.92 5.69
C LYS A 315 5.06 23.80 6.56
N ASN A 316 6.20 24.21 5.99
CA ASN A 316 7.53 24.35 6.59
C ASN A 316 8.37 23.05 6.69
N SER A 317 9.62 23.16 6.24
CA SER A 317 10.50 22.06 5.82
C SER A 317 11.28 21.33 6.93
N HIS A 318 10.72 21.27 8.15
CA HIS A 318 11.38 20.62 9.31
C HIS A 318 10.47 19.70 10.15
N ASN A 319 9.20 19.54 9.78
CA ASN A 319 8.25 18.69 10.50
C ASN A 319 7.98 17.36 9.75
N THR A 320 7.47 16.37 10.49
CA THR A 320 7.09 15.05 9.97
C THR A 320 5.57 14.87 10.01
N ILE A 321 5.05 14.12 9.04
CA ILE A 321 3.72 13.51 9.10
C ILE A 321 3.90 11.99 9.21
N GLU A 322 3.29 11.37 10.21
CA GLU A 322 3.31 9.92 10.40
C GLU A 322 1.88 9.36 10.38
N VAL A 323 1.61 8.41 9.48
CA VAL A 323 0.33 7.71 9.33
C VAL A 323 0.58 6.23 9.47
N THR A 324 -0.09 5.58 10.42
CA THR A 324 0.15 4.17 10.78
C THR A 324 -1.17 3.43 11.01
N ASN A 325 -1.31 2.22 10.49
CA ASN A 325 -2.48 1.34 10.72
C ASN A 325 -3.84 2.06 10.45
N THR A 326 -3.90 2.95 9.45
CA THR A 326 -5.02 3.89 9.28
C THR A 326 -5.79 3.60 7.99
N ASN A 327 -7.11 3.72 8.03
CA ASN A 327 -8.00 3.54 6.87
C ASN A 327 -8.51 4.88 6.36
N PHE A 328 -8.38 5.13 5.07
CA PHE A 328 -9.05 6.22 4.35
C PHE A 328 -10.00 5.62 3.32
N THR A 329 -11.31 5.77 3.52
CA THR A 329 -12.34 5.24 2.62
C THR A 329 -13.18 6.39 2.07
N ASN A 330 -13.37 6.43 0.75
CA ASN A 330 -14.17 7.46 0.05
C ASN A 330 -13.92 8.87 0.61
N SER A 331 -12.68 9.34 0.51
CA SER A 331 -12.24 10.64 1.04
C SER A 331 -11.47 11.41 -0.03
N GLY A 332 -11.43 12.74 0.09
CA GLY A 332 -10.65 13.60 -0.79
C GLY A 332 -9.15 13.52 -0.54
N THR A 333 -8.37 14.28 -1.31
CA THR A 333 -6.92 14.45 -1.12
C THR A 333 -6.58 14.74 0.33
N ILE A 334 -5.52 14.10 0.84
CA ILE A 334 -5.28 14.04 2.28
C ILE A 334 -4.25 15.09 2.70
N PHE A 335 -3.14 15.21 1.96
CA PHE A 335 -2.01 16.08 2.32
C PHE A 335 -1.74 17.18 1.28
N CYS A 336 -1.36 18.36 1.79
CA CYS A 336 -0.86 19.52 1.03
C CYS A 336 0.24 20.22 1.83
N GLY A 337 1.16 20.87 1.11
CA GLY A 337 2.14 21.81 1.68
C GLY A 337 3.57 21.59 1.17
N ASP A 338 4.54 21.91 2.02
CA ASP A 338 5.98 21.82 1.79
C ASP A 338 6.70 21.20 3.01
N THR A 339 6.11 20.11 3.53
CA THR A 339 6.70 19.27 4.59
C THR A 339 7.99 18.60 4.14
N SER A 340 8.92 18.43 5.08
CA SER A 340 10.15 17.65 4.87
C SER A 340 9.90 16.17 4.61
N GLU A 341 9.05 15.52 5.42
CA GLU A 341 8.86 14.06 5.35
C GLU A 341 7.43 13.62 5.67
N VAL A 342 6.94 12.65 4.91
CA VAL A 342 5.65 11.96 5.13
C VAL A 342 5.91 10.45 5.15
N LYS A 343 5.54 9.79 6.25
CA LYS A 343 5.61 8.34 6.44
C LYS A 343 4.19 7.78 6.48
N ILE A 344 3.91 6.79 5.63
CA ILE A 344 2.64 6.06 5.60
C ILE A 344 2.96 4.57 5.75
N SER A 345 2.53 3.93 6.84
CA SER A 345 2.78 2.50 7.07
C SER A 345 1.51 1.71 7.40
N ASN A 346 1.46 0.46 6.92
CA ASN A 346 0.43 -0.54 7.24
C ASN A 346 -1.01 -0.02 7.08
N SER A 347 -1.23 0.89 6.13
CA SER A 347 -2.47 1.65 5.99
C SER A 347 -3.24 1.24 4.72
N ASN A 348 -4.52 1.60 4.65
CA ASN A 348 -5.39 1.27 3.53
C ASN A 348 -6.10 2.51 2.98
N PHE A 349 -6.04 2.68 1.66
CA PHE A 349 -6.73 3.74 0.93
C PHE A 349 -7.69 3.08 -0.05
N ASP A 350 -8.99 3.33 0.09
CA ASP A 350 -10.01 2.53 -0.59
C ASP A 350 -11.18 3.38 -1.12
N ASN A 351 -11.71 2.98 -2.27
CA ASN A 351 -12.85 3.63 -2.93
C ASN A 351 -12.64 5.15 -3.17
N ILE A 352 -11.43 5.56 -3.57
CA ILE A 352 -11.08 6.97 -3.79
C ILE A 352 -11.35 7.38 -5.24
N VAL A 353 -12.24 8.37 -5.41
CA VAL A 353 -12.67 8.89 -6.71
C VAL A 353 -12.32 10.38 -6.83
N SER A 354 -11.29 10.72 -7.61
CA SER A 354 -10.94 12.13 -7.91
C SER A 354 -11.42 12.52 -9.31
N LYS A 355 -12.32 13.50 -9.37
CA LYS A 355 -12.78 14.16 -10.60
C LYS A 355 -11.92 15.37 -10.99
N SER A 356 -10.76 15.54 -10.35
CA SER A 356 -9.83 16.65 -10.61
C SER A 356 -8.46 16.13 -11.03
N THR A 357 -7.63 17.02 -11.59
CA THR A 357 -6.23 16.73 -11.92
C THR A 357 -5.29 16.84 -10.71
N ILE A 358 -5.81 17.22 -9.53
CA ILE A 358 -5.07 17.34 -8.27
C ILE A 358 -4.71 15.92 -7.77
N PRO A 359 -3.51 15.70 -7.20
CA PRO A 359 -3.13 14.43 -6.59
C PRO A 359 -4.18 13.87 -5.64
N ALA A 360 -4.48 12.58 -5.75
CA ALA A 360 -5.52 11.95 -4.94
C ALA A 360 -5.13 11.70 -3.47
N ILE A 361 -3.83 11.69 -3.12
CA ILE A 361 -3.36 11.46 -1.74
C ILE A 361 -2.54 12.63 -1.21
N SER A 362 -1.47 13.04 -1.90
CA SER A 362 -0.57 14.11 -1.45
C SER A 362 -0.20 15.07 -2.57
N ARG A 363 -0.40 16.37 -2.32
CA ARG A 363 0.05 17.49 -3.16
C ARG A 363 1.33 18.17 -2.62
N SER A 364 2.08 17.51 -1.73
CA SER A 364 3.28 18.12 -1.13
C SER A 364 4.48 18.04 -2.08
N LYS A 365 5.10 19.20 -2.36
CA LYS A 365 6.29 19.34 -3.23
C LYS A 365 7.58 19.31 -2.42
N ASN A 366 8.67 18.82 -3.02
CA ASN A 366 10.00 18.70 -2.41
C ASN A 366 10.02 17.87 -1.12
N THR A 367 9.07 16.94 -0.96
CA THR A 367 8.89 16.12 0.24
C THR A 367 9.54 14.74 0.05
N ASN A 368 10.08 14.17 1.13
CA ASN A 368 10.44 12.75 1.19
C ASN A 368 9.21 11.92 1.59
N ILE A 369 8.69 11.08 0.69
CA ILE A 369 7.47 10.28 0.93
C ILE A 369 7.81 8.79 0.98
N ILE A 370 7.68 8.22 2.18
CA ILE A 370 7.98 6.81 2.49
C ILE A 370 6.67 6.06 2.70
N ILE A 371 6.43 4.99 1.94
CA ILE A 371 5.19 4.22 1.95
C ILE A 371 5.51 2.74 2.14
N GLU A 372 5.09 2.19 3.30
CA GLU A 372 5.37 0.81 3.69
C GLU A 372 4.10 -0.01 3.96
N GLY A 373 4.05 -1.29 3.54
CA GLY A 373 3.02 -2.25 3.95
C GLY A 373 1.58 -1.84 3.60
N THR A 374 1.41 -0.93 2.63
CA THR A 374 0.20 -0.14 2.43
C THR A 374 -0.55 -0.57 1.18
N THR A 375 -1.89 -0.56 1.23
CA THR A 375 -2.76 -0.94 0.12
C THR A 375 -3.54 0.26 -0.43
N PHE A 376 -3.62 0.34 -1.75
CA PHE A 376 -4.44 1.29 -2.51
C PHE A 376 -5.43 0.47 -3.36
N SER A 377 -6.72 0.54 -3.07
CA SER A 377 -7.77 -0.25 -3.74
C SER A 377 -8.94 0.58 -4.29
N ASN A 378 -9.56 0.12 -5.37
CA ASN A 378 -10.79 0.70 -5.95
C ASN A 378 -10.65 2.21 -6.29
N PHE A 379 -9.56 2.59 -6.96
CA PHE A 379 -9.31 3.98 -7.36
C PHE A 379 -9.98 4.33 -8.69
N SER A 380 -10.52 5.54 -8.81
CA SER A 380 -10.99 6.11 -10.09
C SER A 380 -10.56 7.57 -10.21
N LEU A 381 -9.40 7.81 -10.83
CA LEU A 381 -8.76 9.13 -10.89
C LEU A 381 -8.81 9.79 -12.27
N ILE A 382 -8.91 11.13 -12.26
CA ILE A 382 -8.57 11.99 -13.41
C ILE A 382 -7.13 12.53 -13.29
N GLY A 383 -6.62 12.67 -12.07
CA GLY A 383 -5.24 13.06 -11.78
C GLY A 383 -4.28 11.91 -11.50
N LYS A 384 -3.06 12.31 -11.15
CA LYS A 384 -2.00 11.53 -10.51
C LYS A 384 -2.38 11.13 -9.07
N LEU A 385 -1.69 10.13 -8.50
CA LEU A 385 -1.88 9.71 -7.11
C LEU A 385 -1.19 10.66 -6.12
N PHE A 386 0.03 11.09 -6.44
CA PHE A 386 0.86 12.00 -5.63
C PHE A 386 1.48 13.12 -6.49
N GLU A 387 2.11 14.12 -5.88
CA GLU A 387 2.80 15.23 -6.55
C GLU A 387 4.13 14.83 -7.18
N GLU A 388 4.47 15.35 -8.37
CA GLU A 388 5.56 14.77 -9.16
C GLU A 388 6.97 15.28 -8.82
N GLU A 389 7.09 16.39 -8.10
CA GLU A 389 8.35 17.02 -7.68
C GLU A 389 8.81 16.57 -6.26
N SER A 390 8.52 15.33 -5.88
CA SER A 390 8.86 14.75 -4.56
C SER A 390 9.60 13.42 -4.69
N ASN A 391 10.31 13.01 -3.63
CA ASN A 391 11.03 11.72 -3.60
C ASN A 391 10.12 10.63 -3.03
N TYR A 392 10.18 9.42 -3.61
CA TYR A 392 9.31 8.32 -3.23
C TYR A 392 10.06 7.01 -3.00
N ASN A 393 9.74 6.36 -1.87
CA ASN A 393 10.15 5.00 -1.56
C ASN A 393 8.91 4.15 -1.23
N PHE A 394 8.62 3.17 -2.08
CA PHE A 394 7.55 2.18 -1.88
C PHE A 394 8.14 0.85 -1.43
N THR A 395 7.70 0.31 -0.29
CA THR A 395 8.13 -0.99 0.22
C THR A 395 6.91 -1.82 0.67
N ASN A 396 6.76 -3.07 0.19
CA ASN A 396 5.63 -3.94 0.55
C ASN A 396 4.23 -3.33 0.19
N VAL A 397 4.13 -2.62 -0.94
CA VAL A 397 2.92 -1.84 -1.33
C VAL A 397 2.04 -2.61 -2.32
N LYS A 398 0.72 -2.44 -2.23
CA LYS A 398 -0.25 -3.03 -3.17
C LYS A 398 -1.12 -1.99 -3.85
N PHE A 399 -1.28 -2.11 -5.17
CA PHE A 399 -2.20 -1.34 -6.00
C PHE A 399 -3.20 -2.30 -6.66
N LYS A 400 -4.49 -2.16 -6.37
CA LYS A 400 -5.51 -3.13 -6.81
C LYS A 400 -6.77 -2.45 -7.36
N ASP A 401 -7.29 -2.93 -8.47
CA ASP A 401 -8.52 -2.44 -9.09
C ASP A 401 -8.46 -0.90 -9.32
N ILE A 402 -7.39 -0.48 -10.00
CA ILE A 402 -7.07 0.94 -10.22
C ILE A 402 -7.58 1.38 -11.60
N LYS A 403 -8.30 2.49 -11.67
CA LYS A 403 -8.65 3.17 -12.92
C LYS A 403 -8.13 4.61 -12.91
N SER A 404 -7.46 5.01 -13.99
CA SER A 404 -7.04 6.39 -14.24
C SER A 404 -7.34 6.78 -15.68
N ASN A 405 -7.70 8.04 -15.94
CA ASN A 405 -7.60 8.63 -17.28
C ASN A 405 -6.58 9.79 -17.36
N GLY A 406 -5.82 10.03 -16.29
CA GLY A 406 -4.72 10.99 -16.26
C GLY A 406 -3.45 10.49 -16.97
N LYS A 407 -2.54 11.43 -17.29
CA LYS A 407 -1.26 11.16 -17.97
C LYS A 407 -0.42 10.07 -17.29
N ALA A 408 -0.40 10.06 -15.96
CA ALA A 408 0.13 8.93 -15.20
C ALA A 408 -0.67 8.71 -13.92
N PHE A 409 -0.71 7.47 -13.43
CA PHE A 409 -1.12 7.21 -12.06
C PHE A 409 0.00 7.60 -11.07
N LEU A 410 1.24 7.23 -11.39
CA LEU A 410 2.47 7.66 -10.73
C LEU A 410 3.33 8.48 -11.70
N LEU A 411 3.44 9.79 -11.48
CA LEU A 411 4.33 10.68 -12.23
C LEU A 411 5.49 11.10 -11.32
N PHE A 412 6.72 10.93 -11.78
CA PHE A 412 7.93 11.31 -11.05
C PHE A 412 8.80 12.21 -11.94
N LEU A 413 9.11 13.42 -11.49
CA LEU A 413 10.04 14.34 -12.15
C LEU A 413 11.29 14.53 -11.29
N HIS A 414 12.46 14.50 -11.91
CA HIS A 414 13.74 15.02 -11.41
C HIS A 414 14.25 14.43 -10.07
N ASN A 415 13.68 13.33 -9.60
CA ASN A 415 13.96 12.71 -8.30
C ASN A 415 14.38 11.24 -8.43
N ASN A 416 14.97 10.67 -7.38
CA ASN A 416 15.32 9.24 -7.37
C ASN A 416 14.13 8.44 -6.77
N ILE A 417 13.81 7.29 -7.37
CA ILE A 417 12.62 6.51 -7.03
C ILE A 417 13.01 5.06 -6.68
N THR A 418 12.44 4.53 -5.60
CA THR A 418 12.63 3.14 -5.17
C THR A 418 11.28 2.44 -5.03
N ILE A 419 11.16 1.26 -5.65
CA ILE A 419 9.96 0.42 -5.68
C ILE A 419 10.39 -1.00 -5.29
N ASN A 420 10.07 -1.44 -4.08
CA ASN A 420 10.54 -2.71 -3.52
C ASN A 420 9.37 -3.56 -3.02
N ASN A 421 9.25 -4.80 -3.48
CA ASN A 421 8.15 -5.72 -3.16
C ASN A 421 6.77 -5.06 -3.37
N VAL A 422 6.39 -4.84 -4.64
CA VAL A 422 5.15 -4.13 -4.99
C VAL A 422 4.26 -5.01 -5.87
N GLU A 423 2.98 -5.11 -5.53
CA GLU A 423 1.98 -5.82 -6.33
C GLU A 423 1.07 -4.81 -7.05
N ILE A 424 0.85 -5.00 -8.35
CA ILE A 424 -0.10 -4.24 -9.16
C ILE A 424 -1.06 -5.21 -9.85
N GLU A 425 -2.36 -5.08 -9.58
CA GLU A 425 -3.41 -5.94 -10.11
C GLU A 425 -4.59 -5.13 -10.64
N ASN A 426 -5.10 -5.49 -11.82
CA ASN A 426 -6.28 -4.90 -12.43
C ASN A 426 -6.16 -3.36 -12.59
N ALA A 427 -4.99 -2.86 -12.98
CA ALA A 427 -4.78 -1.43 -13.24
C ALA A 427 -5.15 -1.07 -14.68
N SER A 428 -5.83 0.07 -14.88
CA SER A 428 -6.41 0.49 -16.15
C SER A 428 -6.20 1.99 -16.39
N CYS A 429 -5.23 2.32 -17.25
CA CYS A 429 -4.92 3.69 -17.66
C CYS A 429 -5.54 3.98 -19.03
N VAL A 430 -6.62 4.77 -19.07
CA VAL A 430 -7.54 4.87 -20.21
C VAL A 430 -7.87 6.32 -20.60
N GLY A 431 -6.86 7.20 -20.54
CA GLY A 431 -6.93 8.55 -21.10
C GLY A 431 -6.55 8.59 -22.57
N ASP A 432 -6.01 9.73 -23.03
CA ASP A 432 -5.70 9.95 -24.44
C ASP A 432 -4.61 8.99 -24.99
N SER A 433 -4.75 8.65 -26.27
CA SER A 433 -3.98 7.59 -26.93
C SER A 433 -2.48 7.89 -26.97
N GLY A 434 -1.65 6.92 -26.58
CA GLY A 434 -0.19 7.00 -26.53
C GLY A 434 0.38 7.73 -25.30
N ASP A 435 -0.43 8.54 -24.61
CA ASP A 435 0.08 9.55 -23.66
C ASP A 435 -0.24 9.24 -22.18
N THR A 436 -0.85 8.09 -21.90
CA THR A 436 -1.12 7.60 -20.53
C THR A 436 -0.29 6.39 -20.13
N SER A 437 0.14 6.36 -18.86
CA SER A 437 0.89 5.23 -18.27
C SER A 437 0.51 4.98 -16.81
N PHE A 438 0.93 3.85 -16.25
CA PHE A 438 0.84 3.64 -14.79
C PHE A 438 2.00 4.35 -14.08
N ILE A 439 3.22 4.22 -14.61
CA ILE A 439 4.41 4.96 -14.17
C ILE A 439 4.94 5.80 -15.33
N ILE A 440 5.19 7.09 -15.08
CA ILE A 440 6.09 7.92 -15.88
C ILE A 440 7.25 8.40 -14.98
N PHE A 441 8.47 8.12 -15.41
CA PHE A 441 9.71 8.55 -14.76
C PHE A 441 10.48 9.47 -15.71
N ASP A 442 10.60 10.75 -15.35
CA ASP A 442 11.30 11.77 -16.14
C ASP A 442 12.49 12.35 -15.37
N THR A 443 13.69 12.16 -15.90
CA THR A 443 14.92 12.61 -15.23
C THR A 443 15.22 14.10 -15.46
N GLY A 444 14.56 14.73 -16.44
CA GLY A 444 14.85 16.08 -16.89
C GLY A 444 16.25 16.21 -17.48
N GLU A 445 16.96 17.27 -17.12
CA GLU A 445 18.32 17.57 -17.63
C GLU A 445 19.45 16.83 -16.88
N SER A 446 19.11 16.00 -15.89
CA SER A 446 20.07 15.42 -14.95
C SER A 446 19.92 13.90 -14.84
N GLU A 447 20.97 13.19 -14.46
CA GLU A 447 20.86 11.75 -14.19
C GLU A 447 20.01 11.47 -12.94
N LYS A 448 19.05 10.55 -13.08
CA LYS A 448 18.23 10.02 -11.97
C LYS A 448 18.04 8.52 -12.10
N SER A 449 17.81 7.88 -10.96
CA SER A 449 17.64 6.43 -10.84
C SER A 449 16.22 6.00 -10.51
N LEU A 450 15.77 4.94 -11.17
CA LEU A 450 14.53 4.19 -10.91
C LEU A 450 14.91 2.75 -10.57
N ASN A 451 14.79 2.41 -9.29
CA ASN A 451 15.18 1.10 -8.76
C ASN A 451 13.92 0.28 -8.43
N ILE A 452 13.68 -0.78 -9.19
CA ILE A 452 12.55 -1.69 -9.05
C ILE A 452 13.08 -3.07 -8.62
N ASN A 453 12.57 -3.61 -7.52
CA ASN A 453 12.90 -4.95 -7.04
C ASN A 453 11.63 -5.68 -6.57
N ASN A 454 11.45 -6.93 -6.98
CA ASN A 454 10.29 -7.77 -6.64
C ASN A 454 8.93 -7.10 -6.98
N LEU A 455 8.82 -6.52 -8.17
CA LEU A 455 7.55 -6.05 -8.73
C LEU A 455 6.75 -7.24 -9.28
N ASN A 456 5.46 -7.31 -8.94
CA ASN A 456 4.52 -8.30 -9.48
C ASN A 456 3.32 -7.57 -10.12
N LEU A 457 3.36 -7.38 -11.43
CA LEU A 457 2.33 -6.70 -12.23
C LEU A 457 1.52 -7.73 -13.04
N LYS A 458 0.19 -7.69 -12.91
CA LYS A 458 -0.75 -8.61 -13.57
C LYS A 458 -2.02 -7.94 -14.09
N ASN A 459 -2.63 -8.54 -15.11
CA ASN A 459 -4.01 -8.30 -15.56
C ASN A 459 -4.36 -6.82 -15.82
N SER A 460 -3.47 -6.07 -16.48
CA SER A 460 -3.56 -4.60 -16.53
C SER A 460 -3.64 -4.04 -17.97
N LEU A 461 -4.15 -2.82 -18.12
CA LEU A 461 -4.44 -2.14 -19.39
C LEU A 461 -3.84 -0.72 -19.41
N SER A 462 -3.26 -0.29 -20.54
CA SER A 462 -2.88 1.12 -20.78
C SER A 462 -3.19 1.58 -22.21
N ASN A 463 -3.59 2.84 -22.37
CA ASN A 463 -3.78 3.51 -23.67
C ASN A 463 -2.47 4.09 -24.25
N GLY A 464 -1.39 4.10 -23.48
CA GLY A 464 0.00 4.30 -23.95
C GLY A 464 0.91 3.22 -23.34
N PRO A 465 2.21 3.52 -23.13
CA PRO A 465 3.10 2.62 -22.39
C PRO A 465 2.61 2.34 -20.97
N PHE A 466 3.01 1.23 -20.34
CA PHE A 466 2.64 0.97 -18.93
C PHE A 466 3.65 1.58 -17.95
N ILE A 467 4.94 1.44 -18.26
CA ILE A 467 6.07 2.12 -17.61
C ILE A 467 6.82 2.92 -18.68
N LYS A 468 6.83 4.24 -18.56
CA LYS A 468 7.51 5.17 -19.48
C LYS A 468 8.68 5.85 -18.78
N ILE A 469 9.89 5.71 -19.32
CA ILE A 469 11.11 6.38 -18.86
C ILE A 469 11.57 7.39 -19.91
N LYS A 470 11.93 8.61 -19.49
CA LYS A 470 12.43 9.68 -20.37
C LYS A 470 13.36 10.65 -19.64
N GLY A 471 13.99 11.55 -20.39
CA GLY A 471 14.89 12.59 -19.88
C GLY A 471 16.26 12.55 -20.55
N PHE A 472 17.25 13.22 -19.96
CA PHE A 472 18.60 13.33 -20.51
C PHE A 472 19.45 12.08 -20.21
N SER A 473 19.59 11.70 -18.94
CA SER A 473 20.22 10.44 -18.52
C SER A 473 19.31 9.70 -17.55
N SER A 474 19.12 8.40 -17.77
CA SER A 474 18.32 7.53 -16.90
C SER A 474 19.13 6.31 -16.44
N LYS A 475 18.99 5.96 -15.16
CA LYS A 475 19.51 4.72 -14.60
C LYS A 475 18.36 3.85 -14.11
N VAL A 476 18.05 2.78 -14.83
CA VAL A 476 16.89 1.91 -14.56
C VAL A 476 17.39 0.52 -14.16
N THR A 477 17.04 0.07 -12.97
CA THR A 477 17.31 -1.30 -12.49
C THR A 477 15.99 -2.00 -12.20
N ILE A 478 15.74 -3.17 -12.79
CA ILE A 478 14.56 -4.02 -12.53
C ILE A 478 15.05 -5.42 -12.15
N LYS A 479 14.79 -5.87 -10.92
CA LYS A 479 15.29 -7.14 -10.39
C LYS A 479 14.20 -8.02 -9.80
N ASN A 480 14.35 -9.34 -9.93
CA ASN A 480 13.48 -10.36 -9.30
C ASN A 480 11.98 -10.14 -9.59
N SER A 481 11.62 -9.64 -10.77
CA SER A 481 10.30 -9.06 -11.04
C SER A 481 9.52 -9.85 -12.09
N ASN A 482 8.19 -9.81 -11.98
CA ASN A 482 7.23 -10.52 -12.82
C ASN A 482 6.22 -9.53 -13.43
N ILE A 483 6.09 -9.50 -14.76
CA ILE A 483 5.09 -8.68 -15.46
C ILE A 483 4.33 -9.57 -16.45
N ASN A 484 3.01 -9.68 -16.26
CA ASN A 484 2.19 -10.59 -17.07
C ASN A 484 0.79 -10.08 -17.39
N ASN A 485 0.25 -10.57 -18.50
CA ASN A 485 -1.11 -10.27 -18.95
C ASN A 485 -1.39 -8.75 -19.02
N VAL A 486 -0.37 -7.95 -19.36
CA VAL A 486 -0.49 -6.49 -19.55
C VAL A 486 -0.77 -6.20 -21.02
N ARG A 487 -1.84 -5.44 -21.27
CA ARG A 487 -2.25 -4.99 -22.60
C ARG A 487 -2.03 -3.50 -22.74
N SER A 488 -1.33 -3.06 -23.77
CA SER A 488 -1.03 -1.64 -24.01
C SER A 488 -1.34 -1.23 -25.45
N TYR A 489 -1.57 0.06 -25.66
CA TYR A 489 -1.50 0.72 -26.97
C TYR A 489 -0.18 1.51 -27.05
N GLY A 490 0.90 0.76 -27.00
CA GLY A 490 2.29 1.19 -26.85
C GLY A 490 3.13 0.07 -26.21
N SER A 491 4.42 0.26 -26.00
CA SER A 491 5.29 -0.72 -25.32
C SER A 491 4.98 -0.79 -23.82
N VAL A 492 4.92 -1.98 -23.23
CA VAL A 492 4.67 -2.13 -21.78
C VAL A 492 5.78 -1.48 -20.95
N ILE A 493 7.03 -1.56 -21.41
CA ILE A 493 8.15 -0.76 -20.89
C ILE A 493 8.78 0.00 -22.04
N GLU A 494 8.82 1.32 -21.96
CA GLU A 494 9.42 2.20 -22.98
C GLU A 494 10.47 3.10 -22.31
N ASN A 495 11.70 3.15 -22.82
CA ASN A 495 12.71 4.14 -22.44
C ASN A 495 13.11 4.99 -23.64
N THR A 496 12.69 6.26 -23.59
CA THR A 496 12.93 7.26 -24.62
C THR A 496 14.03 8.26 -24.28
N SER A 497 14.75 8.06 -23.16
CA SER A 497 15.82 8.96 -22.69
C SER A 497 16.95 9.10 -23.70
N ILE A 498 17.65 10.24 -23.69
CA ILE A 498 18.79 10.47 -24.59
C ILE A 498 19.94 9.51 -24.27
N LYS A 499 20.18 9.25 -22.97
CA LYS A 499 21.08 8.22 -22.44
C LYS A 499 20.33 7.30 -21.47
N ALA A 500 20.58 5.99 -21.55
CA ALA A 500 19.98 5.02 -20.64
C ALA A 500 20.96 3.92 -20.22
N TYR A 501 21.25 3.85 -18.92
CA TYR A 501 21.77 2.65 -18.27
C TYR A 501 20.59 1.79 -17.81
N ILE A 502 20.52 0.54 -18.27
CA ILE A 502 19.39 -0.37 -18.01
C ILE A 502 19.94 -1.71 -17.52
N GLU A 503 19.46 -2.16 -16.36
CA GLU A 503 19.82 -3.44 -15.75
C GLU A 503 18.54 -4.24 -15.45
N MET A 504 18.34 -5.38 -16.09
CA MET A 504 17.22 -6.29 -15.85
C MET A 504 17.73 -7.69 -15.48
N THR A 505 17.46 -8.15 -14.25
CA THR A 505 18.00 -9.43 -13.76
C THR A 505 16.94 -10.28 -13.05
N ASN A 506 16.92 -11.59 -13.32
CA ASN A 506 15.87 -12.50 -12.81
C ASN A 506 14.45 -11.95 -13.10
N PHE A 507 14.20 -11.61 -14.37
CA PHE A 507 12.98 -10.95 -14.82
C PHE A 507 12.10 -11.92 -15.62
N THR A 508 10.81 -12.01 -15.26
CA THR A 508 9.83 -12.89 -15.92
C THR A 508 8.75 -12.04 -16.59
N PHE A 509 8.59 -12.19 -17.91
CA PHE A 509 7.81 -11.27 -18.72
C PHE A 509 6.94 -12.02 -19.75
N TYR A 510 5.62 -12.12 -19.55
CA TYR A 510 4.79 -13.01 -20.38
C TYR A 510 3.33 -12.63 -20.62
N ASN A 511 2.72 -13.18 -21.68
CA ASN A 511 1.34 -12.88 -22.12
C ASN A 511 1.06 -11.38 -22.35
N ASN A 512 2.09 -10.54 -22.53
CA ASN A 512 1.91 -9.10 -22.70
C ASN A 512 1.64 -8.75 -24.17
N VAL A 513 0.89 -7.68 -24.43
CA VAL A 513 0.43 -7.35 -25.80
C VAL A 513 0.48 -5.84 -26.10
N ASN A 514 1.44 -5.40 -26.92
CA ASN A 514 1.41 -4.08 -27.56
C ASN A 514 0.46 -4.13 -28.77
N ASN A 515 -0.64 -3.37 -28.69
CA ASN A 515 -1.69 -3.32 -29.71
C ASN A 515 -1.47 -2.26 -30.78
N TYR A 516 -0.51 -1.37 -30.60
CA TYR A 516 -0.22 -0.26 -31.50
C TYR A 516 0.76 -0.73 -32.59
N LYS A 517 0.53 -0.29 -33.84
CA LYS A 517 1.26 -0.80 -35.02
C LYS A 517 2.49 0.03 -35.41
N TYR A 518 2.68 1.18 -34.77
CA TYR A 518 3.65 2.20 -35.18
C TYR A 518 4.69 2.53 -34.11
N GLU A 519 4.51 2.03 -32.88
CA GLU A 519 5.47 2.14 -31.77
C GLU A 519 6.11 0.77 -31.57
N CYS A 520 7.43 0.73 -31.37
CA CYS A 520 8.18 -0.51 -31.41
C CYS A 520 8.06 -1.33 -30.11
N GLY A 521 8.39 -2.63 -30.19
CA GLY A 521 8.59 -3.51 -29.04
C GLY A 521 7.32 -4.00 -28.32
N ILE A 522 7.56 -4.76 -27.26
CA ILE A 522 6.79 -4.66 -26.01
C ILE A 522 7.68 -4.06 -24.90
N ILE A 523 8.96 -4.36 -24.93
CA ILE A 523 10.01 -3.55 -24.28
C ILE A 523 10.70 -2.77 -25.39
N HIS A 524 10.82 -1.45 -25.25
CA HIS A 524 11.38 -0.56 -26.26
C HIS A 524 12.43 0.37 -25.66
N PHE A 525 13.61 0.41 -26.28
CA PHE A 525 14.71 1.30 -25.90
C PHE A 525 15.28 2.01 -27.15
N GLN A 526 15.73 3.24 -27.01
CA GLN A 526 16.30 4.05 -28.11
C GLN A 526 17.48 4.94 -27.66
N ASN A 527 18.18 5.55 -28.61
CA ASN A 527 19.30 6.49 -28.43
C ASN A 527 20.62 5.84 -27.94
N ASP A 528 21.23 6.35 -26.87
CA ASP A 528 22.54 5.96 -26.32
C ASP A 528 22.37 5.01 -25.13
N LEU A 529 22.82 3.76 -25.28
CA LEU A 529 22.38 2.62 -24.47
C LEU A 529 23.56 1.88 -23.80
N ASP A 530 23.43 1.60 -22.50
CA ASP A 530 24.24 0.61 -21.76
C ASP A 530 23.30 -0.37 -21.06
N ILE A 531 23.14 -1.56 -21.63
CA ILE A 531 22.10 -2.53 -21.28
C ILE A 531 22.72 -3.82 -20.73
N LEU A 532 22.23 -4.29 -19.58
CA LEU A 532 22.44 -5.63 -19.06
C LEU A 532 21.07 -6.31 -18.87
N ILE A 533 20.87 -7.46 -19.53
CA ILE A 533 19.72 -8.35 -19.29
C ILE A 533 20.27 -9.75 -19.01
N GLU A 534 20.07 -10.26 -17.79
CA GLU A 534 20.60 -11.55 -17.36
C GLU A 534 19.56 -12.45 -16.66
N ASP A 535 19.72 -13.77 -16.85
CA ASP A 535 18.93 -14.83 -16.22
C ASP A 535 17.39 -14.58 -16.27
N SER A 536 16.90 -14.06 -17.41
CA SER A 536 15.52 -13.57 -17.57
C SER A 536 14.74 -14.33 -18.66
N THR A 537 13.41 -14.39 -18.53
CA THR A 537 12.51 -15.20 -19.38
C THR A 537 11.40 -14.34 -20.00
N PHE A 538 11.33 -14.31 -21.33
CA PHE A 538 10.35 -13.56 -22.11
C PHE A 538 9.50 -14.54 -22.94
N TYR A 539 8.22 -14.75 -22.59
CA TYR A 539 7.40 -15.76 -23.27
C TYR A 539 5.96 -15.37 -23.62
N ASP A 540 5.43 -15.91 -24.72
CA ASP A 540 4.03 -15.71 -25.19
C ASP A 540 3.63 -14.21 -25.35
N ASN A 541 4.59 -13.31 -25.56
CA ASN A 541 4.35 -11.88 -25.76
C ASN A 541 4.02 -11.57 -27.24
N HIS A 542 3.17 -10.56 -27.50
CA HIS A 542 2.77 -10.21 -28.88
C HIS A 542 2.73 -8.70 -29.14
N SER A 543 3.75 -8.19 -29.85
CA SER A 543 3.70 -6.86 -30.47
C SER A 543 3.02 -6.91 -31.83
N LYS A 544 2.30 -5.84 -32.20
CA LYS A 544 1.82 -5.60 -33.58
C LYS A 544 2.76 -4.67 -34.38
N SER A 545 3.93 -4.40 -33.82
CA SER A 545 5.05 -3.71 -34.43
C SER A 545 6.25 -4.66 -34.43
N ASN A 546 7.47 -4.16 -34.62
CA ASN A 546 8.69 -4.97 -34.55
C ASN A 546 9.09 -5.29 -33.10
N GLY A 547 9.86 -6.36 -32.89
CA GLY A 547 10.38 -6.77 -31.57
C GLY A 547 9.33 -7.40 -30.66
N GLY A 548 9.15 -8.72 -30.75
CA GLY A 548 8.05 -9.40 -30.03
C GLY A 548 8.24 -9.47 -28.51
N ALA A 549 9.49 -9.41 -28.04
CA ALA A 549 9.83 -9.15 -26.66
C ALA A 549 10.53 -7.78 -26.53
N ILE A 550 11.62 -7.57 -27.27
CA ILE A 550 12.48 -6.37 -27.18
C ILE A 550 12.62 -5.71 -28.56
N CYS A 551 12.48 -4.39 -28.61
CA CYS A 551 12.90 -3.56 -29.73
C CYS A 551 13.94 -2.54 -29.29
N LEU A 552 14.97 -2.40 -30.12
CA LEU A 552 16.05 -1.44 -30.03
C LEU A 552 16.08 -0.68 -31.37
N ASP A 553 15.63 0.57 -31.39
CA ASP A 553 15.64 1.41 -32.59
C ASP A 553 16.20 2.81 -32.32
N ASN A 554 16.43 3.58 -33.39
CA ASN A 554 17.11 4.88 -33.33
C ASN A 554 18.42 4.86 -32.50
N ILE A 555 19.17 3.76 -32.56
CA ILE A 555 20.38 3.54 -31.76
C ILE A 555 21.51 4.47 -32.24
N SER A 556 22.10 5.25 -31.33
CA SER A 556 23.26 6.10 -31.61
C SER A 556 24.58 5.53 -31.06
N HIS A 557 24.50 4.75 -29.98
CA HIS A 557 25.58 3.98 -29.35
C HIS A 557 24.95 2.84 -28.51
N MET A 558 25.56 1.65 -28.44
CA MET A 558 25.00 0.51 -27.73
C MET A 558 26.07 -0.43 -27.16
N ASN A 559 26.29 -0.29 -25.85
CA ASN A 559 26.83 -1.36 -25.03
C ASN A 559 25.65 -2.25 -24.62
N ILE A 560 25.71 -3.56 -24.86
CA ILE A 560 24.63 -4.48 -24.50
C ILE A 560 25.17 -5.86 -24.10
N LYS A 561 24.60 -6.42 -23.04
CA LYS A 561 24.91 -7.74 -22.50
C LYS A 561 23.60 -8.51 -22.36
N LEU A 562 23.38 -9.49 -23.24
CA LEU A 562 22.30 -10.47 -23.12
C LEU A 562 22.91 -11.79 -22.64
N ILE A 563 22.60 -12.19 -21.41
CA ILE A 563 23.26 -13.32 -20.75
C ILE A 563 22.23 -14.33 -20.19
N SER A 564 22.31 -15.59 -20.60
CA SER A 564 21.50 -16.70 -20.06
C SER A 564 19.97 -16.55 -20.19
N ASN A 565 19.45 -15.75 -21.13
CA ASN A 565 18.00 -15.47 -21.23
C ASN A 565 17.24 -16.48 -22.11
N GLU A 566 15.96 -16.73 -21.83
CA GLU A 566 15.04 -17.51 -22.68
C GLU A 566 13.98 -16.61 -23.35
N PHE A 567 13.87 -16.70 -24.67
CA PHE A 567 12.87 -16.02 -25.50
C PHE A 567 11.99 -17.07 -26.21
N LYS A 568 10.73 -17.19 -25.81
CA LYS A 568 9.81 -18.27 -26.21
C LYS A 568 8.50 -17.76 -26.81
N ASN A 569 8.04 -18.30 -27.93
CA ASN A 569 6.71 -18.05 -28.51
C ASN A 569 6.37 -16.55 -28.79
N ASN A 570 7.32 -15.63 -28.70
CA ASN A 570 7.04 -14.21 -28.83
C ASN A 570 6.70 -13.88 -30.30
N ARG A 571 5.85 -12.88 -30.54
CA ARG A 571 5.36 -12.53 -31.89
C ARG A 571 5.45 -11.04 -32.19
N ALA A 572 5.96 -10.71 -33.38
CA ALA A 572 6.04 -9.35 -33.92
C ALA A 572 5.89 -9.32 -35.45
N THR A 573 5.81 -8.12 -36.02
CA THR A 573 5.88 -7.90 -37.47
C THR A 573 7.25 -8.33 -38.01
N ASN A 574 8.34 -7.79 -37.43
CA ASN A 574 9.72 -8.21 -37.67
C ASN A 574 10.43 -8.45 -36.35
N GLY A 575 11.39 -9.39 -36.31
CA GLY A 575 12.14 -9.67 -35.07
C GLY A 575 11.24 -10.31 -34.02
N GLY A 576 10.84 -11.56 -34.23
CA GLY A 576 9.83 -12.24 -33.42
C GLY A 576 10.14 -12.28 -31.92
N ALA A 577 11.42 -12.25 -31.54
CA ALA A 577 11.87 -11.92 -30.18
C ALA A 577 12.54 -10.53 -30.11
N ILE A 578 13.55 -10.26 -30.96
CA ILE A 578 14.37 -9.05 -30.92
C ILE A 578 14.42 -8.34 -32.27
N TYR A 579 14.24 -7.02 -32.26
CA TYR A 579 14.50 -6.11 -33.39
C TYR A 579 15.58 -5.09 -33.03
N LEU A 580 16.48 -4.79 -33.97
CA LEU A 580 17.63 -3.88 -33.85
C LEU A 580 17.71 -2.95 -35.07
N ALA A 581 17.78 -1.62 -34.90
CA ALA A 581 17.96 -0.65 -35.99
C ALA A 581 18.73 0.62 -35.59
N ASN A 582 19.48 1.19 -36.55
CA ASN A 582 20.28 2.41 -36.34
C ASN A 582 19.42 3.67 -36.14
N GLY A 583 20.00 4.68 -35.50
CA GLY A 583 19.55 6.06 -35.55
C GLY A 583 20.20 6.87 -36.68
N ILE A 584 19.68 8.07 -36.89
CA ILE A 584 20.07 8.95 -38.02
C ILE A 584 21.54 9.41 -37.92
N ASN A 585 22.14 9.41 -36.73
CA ASN A 585 23.47 9.95 -36.44
C ASN A 585 24.38 8.91 -35.72
N THR A 586 24.66 7.76 -36.35
CA THR A 586 25.65 6.81 -35.82
C THR A 586 27.07 7.37 -35.95
N ASN A 587 27.83 7.41 -34.84
CA ASN A 587 29.24 7.80 -34.86
C ASN A 587 30.14 6.58 -35.06
N GLU A 588 30.83 6.50 -36.19
CA GLU A 588 31.75 5.40 -36.54
C GLU A 588 32.97 5.25 -35.60
N LYS A 589 33.20 6.19 -34.67
CA LYS A 589 34.42 6.26 -33.85
C LYS A 589 34.32 5.64 -32.45
N ASN A 590 33.14 5.20 -32.02
CA ASN A 590 32.97 4.51 -30.75
C ASN A 590 33.10 2.99 -30.93
N GLU A 591 33.95 2.34 -30.13
CA GLU A 591 33.94 0.88 -29.94
C GLU A 591 32.65 0.46 -29.20
N GLU A 592 31.92 -0.53 -29.71
CA GLU A 592 30.72 -1.04 -29.04
C GLU A 592 31.04 -2.28 -28.19
N LYS A 593 30.33 -2.46 -27.08
CA LYS A 593 30.53 -3.61 -26.17
C LYS A 593 29.31 -4.51 -26.15
N ILE A 594 29.13 -5.22 -27.26
CA ILE A 594 28.03 -6.14 -27.52
C ILE A 594 28.44 -7.57 -27.12
N TYR A 595 27.76 -8.13 -26.12
CA TYR A 595 27.94 -9.50 -25.62
C TYR A 595 26.60 -10.23 -25.64
N ILE A 596 26.56 -11.42 -26.24
CA ILE A 596 25.35 -12.25 -26.30
C ILE A 596 25.76 -13.69 -25.96
N GLU A 597 25.53 -14.13 -24.72
CA GLU A 597 25.98 -15.44 -24.24
C GLU A 597 24.84 -16.30 -23.65
N ARG A 598 24.80 -17.60 -23.97
CA ARG A 598 23.89 -18.60 -23.38
C ARG A 598 22.38 -18.32 -23.55
N ASN A 599 21.99 -17.47 -24.50
CA ASN A 599 20.58 -17.16 -24.73
C ASN A 599 19.91 -18.23 -25.61
N ILE A 600 18.64 -18.51 -25.34
CA ILE A 600 17.81 -19.47 -26.07
C ILE A 600 16.65 -18.72 -26.72
N PHE A 601 16.52 -18.83 -28.04
CA PHE A 601 15.41 -18.30 -28.82
C PHE A 601 14.67 -19.47 -29.46
N HIS A 602 13.45 -19.79 -29.00
CA HIS A 602 12.64 -20.84 -29.62
C HIS A 602 11.18 -20.49 -29.89
N TYR A 603 10.64 -21.05 -30.98
CA TYR A 603 9.23 -20.91 -31.38
C TYR A 603 8.71 -19.46 -31.56
N ASN A 604 9.59 -18.45 -31.60
CA ASN A 604 9.20 -17.06 -31.84
C ASN A 604 8.76 -16.88 -33.30
N ILE A 605 7.89 -15.89 -33.57
CA ILE A 605 7.19 -15.73 -34.83
C ILE A 605 7.27 -14.28 -35.33
N ALA A 606 7.89 -14.07 -36.48
CA ALA A 606 7.76 -12.85 -37.26
C ALA A 606 6.66 -13.00 -38.32
N GLU A 607 5.80 -11.99 -38.49
CA GLU A 607 4.82 -11.96 -39.59
C GLU A 607 5.51 -11.76 -40.94
N ASN A 608 6.61 -10.99 -40.97
CA ASN A 608 7.41 -10.69 -42.15
C ASN A 608 8.81 -11.31 -42.05
N PHE A 609 9.74 -10.67 -41.33
CA PHE A 609 11.17 -11.02 -41.37
C PHE A 609 11.79 -11.28 -39.98
N GLY A 610 12.72 -12.24 -39.90
CA GLY A 610 13.54 -12.48 -38.69
C GLY A 610 12.76 -13.12 -37.54
N GLY A 611 12.47 -14.43 -37.63
CA GLY A 611 11.56 -15.14 -36.72
C GLY A 611 11.98 -15.12 -35.25
N ALA A 612 13.28 -15.10 -34.95
CA ALA A 612 13.81 -14.73 -33.64
C ALA A 612 14.39 -13.31 -33.65
N ILE A 613 15.35 -13.03 -34.54
CA ILE A 613 16.13 -11.79 -34.54
C ILE A 613 16.04 -11.10 -35.91
N TYR A 614 15.79 -9.80 -35.91
CA TYR A 614 15.93 -8.91 -37.06
C TYR A 614 16.96 -7.81 -36.74
N SER A 615 17.90 -7.55 -37.64
CA SER A 615 18.91 -6.51 -37.46
C SER A 615 19.15 -5.65 -38.70
N GLU A 616 19.06 -4.34 -38.52
CA GLU A 616 19.62 -3.30 -39.37
C GLU A 616 20.83 -2.59 -38.72
N TYR A 617 21.20 -2.98 -37.50
CA TYR A 617 22.18 -2.25 -36.68
C TYR A 617 23.63 -2.45 -37.15
N ASP A 618 24.30 -1.39 -37.58
CA ASP A 618 25.49 -1.48 -38.46
C ASP A 618 26.81 -1.81 -37.77
N LYS A 619 26.78 -2.04 -36.45
CA LYS A 619 27.92 -2.52 -35.67
C LYS A 619 27.71 -3.91 -35.03
N LEU A 620 26.65 -4.64 -35.39
CA LEU A 620 26.40 -5.97 -34.81
C LEU A 620 27.51 -7.00 -35.12
N TYR A 621 28.34 -6.76 -36.13
CA TYR A 621 29.56 -7.53 -36.42
C TYR A 621 30.62 -7.52 -35.30
N GLU A 622 30.58 -6.54 -34.38
CA GLU A 622 31.46 -6.44 -33.21
C GLU A 622 31.04 -7.39 -32.06
N THR A 623 29.87 -8.04 -32.18
CA THR A 623 29.32 -8.94 -31.16
C THR A 623 30.26 -10.07 -30.76
N LYS A 624 30.51 -10.17 -29.45
CA LYS A 624 31.09 -11.35 -28.81
C LYS A 624 29.95 -12.28 -28.39
N ALA A 625 29.71 -13.29 -29.22
CA ALA A 625 28.68 -14.30 -28.97
C ALA A 625 29.27 -15.60 -28.43
N LYS A 626 28.49 -16.35 -27.63
CA LYS A 626 28.89 -17.68 -27.15
C LYS A 626 27.70 -18.55 -26.71
N ASN A 627 27.67 -19.82 -27.14
CA ASN A 627 26.72 -20.85 -26.69
C ASN A 627 25.23 -20.45 -26.81
N ASN A 628 24.83 -19.71 -27.85
CA ASN A 628 23.42 -19.33 -28.03
C ASN A 628 22.67 -20.33 -28.93
N GLU A 629 21.36 -20.50 -28.71
CA GLU A 629 20.51 -21.37 -29.52
C GLU A 629 19.38 -20.57 -30.20
N ILE A 630 19.16 -20.78 -31.50
CA ILE A 630 18.01 -20.24 -32.25
C ILE A 630 17.34 -21.41 -32.97
N ILE A 631 16.22 -21.90 -32.43
CA ILE A 631 15.63 -23.19 -32.84
C ILE A 631 14.11 -23.10 -33.04
N MET A 632 13.59 -23.66 -34.14
CA MET A 632 12.15 -23.78 -34.42
C MET A 632 11.36 -22.45 -34.44
N ASN A 633 12.04 -21.32 -34.61
CA ASN A 633 11.40 -20.02 -34.85
C ASN A 633 10.85 -19.96 -36.30
N LYS A 634 9.98 -18.98 -36.57
CA LYS A 634 9.30 -18.85 -37.85
C LYS A 634 9.23 -17.40 -38.34
N ALA A 635 9.46 -17.21 -39.64
CA ALA A 635 9.12 -15.97 -40.34
C ALA A 635 8.03 -16.25 -41.40
N GLY A 636 7.27 -15.22 -41.78
CA GLY A 636 6.33 -15.30 -42.89
C GLY A 636 7.05 -15.28 -44.25
N ILE A 637 7.91 -14.28 -44.45
CA ILE A 637 8.60 -13.99 -45.72
C ILE A 637 10.01 -14.59 -45.75
N MET A 638 10.92 -14.14 -44.89
CA MET A 638 12.33 -14.56 -44.90
C MET A 638 13.02 -14.48 -43.54
N GLY A 639 14.08 -15.26 -43.34
CA GLY A 639 14.88 -15.30 -42.12
C GLY A 639 14.11 -15.97 -41.00
N GLY A 640 13.81 -17.27 -41.15
CA GLY A 640 13.03 -18.03 -40.18
C GLY A 640 13.63 -18.01 -38.76
N GLY A 641 14.96 -18.02 -38.65
CA GLY A 641 15.68 -17.74 -37.40
C GLY A 641 16.13 -16.28 -37.33
N VAL A 642 17.04 -15.88 -38.21
CA VAL A 642 17.63 -14.52 -38.24
C VAL A 642 17.49 -13.86 -39.61
N TYR A 643 17.28 -12.55 -39.63
CA TYR A 643 17.30 -11.72 -40.85
C TYR A 643 18.13 -10.44 -40.65
N THR A 644 18.90 -10.07 -41.67
CA THR A 644 19.39 -8.69 -41.89
C THR A 644 19.15 -8.33 -43.35
N PRO A 645 18.68 -7.12 -43.71
CA PRO A 645 18.41 -6.81 -45.10
C PRO A 645 19.70 -6.76 -45.94
N LYS A 646 20.77 -6.13 -45.44
CA LYS A 646 22.02 -5.88 -46.18
C LYS A 646 23.25 -5.86 -45.25
N PHE A 647 24.44 -5.83 -45.84
CA PHE A 647 25.74 -5.62 -45.20
C PHE A 647 26.03 -6.61 -44.07
N ILE A 648 26.10 -7.91 -44.34
CA ILE A 648 26.37 -8.96 -43.32
C ILE A 648 27.69 -8.77 -42.57
N ASN A 649 28.64 -8.02 -43.14
CA ASN A 649 29.91 -7.65 -42.53
C ASN A 649 29.80 -6.50 -41.51
N LYS A 650 28.63 -5.87 -41.40
CA LYS A 650 28.27 -4.80 -40.45
C LYS A 650 27.08 -5.20 -39.58
N ASN A 651 25.98 -5.58 -40.22
CA ASN A 651 24.66 -5.75 -39.61
C ASN A 651 24.44 -7.10 -38.92
N MET A 652 25.37 -8.05 -39.02
CA MET A 652 25.25 -9.40 -38.44
C MET A 652 26.45 -9.77 -37.58
N PHE A 653 26.19 -10.45 -36.46
CA PHE A 653 27.19 -11.18 -35.71
C PHE A 653 27.76 -12.39 -36.48
N LYS A 654 28.92 -12.89 -36.06
CA LYS A 654 29.54 -14.09 -36.64
C LYS A 654 28.72 -15.34 -36.29
N LEU A 655 28.17 -16.00 -37.31
CA LEU A 655 27.35 -17.21 -37.18
C LEU A 655 28.17 -18.50 -36.91
N ASN A 656 29.47 -18.47 -37.14
CA ASN A 656 30.30 -19.68 -37.10
C ASN A 656 30.61 -20.11 -35.64
N SER A 657 30.42 -21.40 -35.36
CA SER A 657 30.69 -22.13 -34.11
C SER A 657 29.98 -21.69 -32.82
N ASP A 658 29.77 -20.40 -32.55
CA ASP A 658 29.25 -19.90 -31.27
C ASP A 658 27.71 -19.85 -31.18
N TRP A 659 27.02 -20.15 -32.29
CA TRP A 659 25.56 -20.22 -32.39
C TRP A 659 25.08 -21.57 -32.94
N LYS A 660 23.99 -22.08 -32.35
CA LYS A 660 23.27 -23.27 -32.80
C LYS A 660 21.95 -22.86 -33.43
N LEU A 661 21.98 -22.63 -34.75
CA LEU A 661 20.77 -22.41 -35.55
C LEU A 661 20.29 -23.76 -36.09
N SER A 662 19.00 -24.08 -35.97
CA SER A 662 18.41 -25.27 -36.62
C SER A 662 16.88 -25.25 -36.66
N ASN A 663 16.31 -25.85 -37.71
CA ASN A 663 14.87 -26.09 -37.86
C ASN A 663 13.99 -24.82 -37.83
N ASN A 664 14.56 -23.63 -38.00
CA ASN A 664 13.76 -22.41 -38.14
C ASN A 664 13.19 -22.35 -39.58
N THR A 665 11.98 -21.81 -39.75
CA THR A 665 11.22 -22.01 -41.00
C THR A 665 10.61 -20.76 -41.61
N VAL A 666 10.45 -20.80 -42.93
CA VAL A 666 9.67 -19.88 -43.77
C VAL A 666 8.70 -20.74 -44.56
N SER A 667 7.39 -20.54 -44.38
CA SER A 667 6.35 -21.32 -45.07
C SER A 667 6.57 -22.86 -45.04
N SER A 668 7.11 -23.38 -43.93
CA SER A 668 7.51 -24.78 -43.71
C SER A 668 8.72 -25.31 -44.50
N GLU A 669 9.39 -24.49 -45.30
CA GLU A 669 10.77 -24.75 -45.76
C GLU A 669 11.76 -24.27 -44.68
N ILE A 670 12.92 -24.94 -44.53
CA ILE A 670 13.95 -24.55 -43.56
C ILE A 670 14.66 -23.30 -44.07
N ASN A 671 14.78 -22.28 -43.21
CA ASN A 671 15.45 -21.02 -43.51
C ASN A 671 16.00 -20.46 -42.18
N ASP A 672 17.16 -20.95 -41.76
CA ASP A 672 17.73 -20.61 -40.46
C ASP A 672 18.24 -19.17 -40.39
N TYR A 673 18.85 -18.67 -41.48
CA TYR A 673 19.23 -17.28 -41.67
C TYR A 673 19.24 -16.94 -43.16
N THR A 674 19.01 -15.66 -43.52
CA THR A 674 19.11 -15.16 -44.91
C THR A 674 19.18 -13.63 -44.92
N THR A 675 19.50 -13.03 -46.07
CA THR A 675 19.34 -11.58 -46.31
C THR A 675 18.30 -11.26 -47.38
N MET A 676 18.13 -9.98 -47.69
CA MET A 676 17.52 -9.56 -48.96
C MET A 676 18.35 -10.10 -50.14
N PRO A 677 17.75 -10.31 -51.33
CA PRO A 677 18.50 -10.53 -52.57
C PRO A 677 19.63 -9.50 -52.78
N SER A 678 20.81 -9.99 -53.18
CA SER A 678 22.06 -9.23 -53.20
C SER A 678 22.80 -9.30 -54.54
N TYR A 679 22.80 -10.46 -55.20
CA TYR A 679 23.47 -10.61 -56.49
C TYR A 679 22.86 -11.70 -57.39
N ILE A 680 23.18 -11.65 -58.68
CA ILE A 680 22.73 -12.58 -59.70
C ILE A 680 23.92 -13.23 -60.42
N VAL A 681 23.83 -14.52 -60.69
CA VAL A 681 24.84 -15.34 -61.39
C VAL A 681 24.22 -15.94 -62.67
N LEU A 682 25.05 -16.16 -63.69
CA LEU A 682 24.70 -16.93 -64.89
C LEU A 682 25.14 -18.40 -64.70
N GLU A 683 24.19 -19.32 -64.55
CA GLU A 683 24.39 -20.77 -64.29
C GLU A 683 24.36 -21.59 -65.61
N THR A 684 24.93 -21.06 -66.70
CA THR A 684 24.75 -21.63 -68.05
C THR A 684 26.00 -22.40 -68.51
N ASP A 685 25.95 -23.73 -68.43
CA ASP A 685 27.04 -24.69 -68.78
C ASP A 685 27.56 -24.64 -70.24
N MET A 686 27.04 -23.75 -71.09
CA MET A 686 27.39 -23.67 -72.52
C MET A 686 28.77 -23.03 -72.75
N ALA A 687 29.85 -23.76 -72.44
CA ALA A 687 31.21 -23.56 -72.96
C ALA A 687 31.70 -22.09 -72.96
N ILE A 688 31.52 -21.38 -71.84
CA ILE A 688 31.82 -19.95 -71.73
C ILE A 688 33.33 -19.70 -71.56
N GLU A 689 34.10 -20.00 -72.60
CA GLU A 689 35.45 -19.44 -72.75
C GLU A 689 35.33 -17.96 -73.17
N ASN A 690 35.63 -17.05 -72.24
CA ASN A 690 35.68 -15.59 -72.43
C ASN A 690 34.34 -14.85 -72.63
N ASN A 691 33.23 -15.32 -72.03
CA ASN A 691 31.90 -14.68 -72.12
C ASN A 691 31.30 -14.59 -73.54
N GLU A 692 31.75 -15.44 -74.48
CA GLU A 692 31.24 -15.48 -75.85
C GLU A 692 30.24 -16.63 -76.07
N ILE A 693 29.09 -16.33 -76.68
CA ILE A 693 28.12 -17.33 -77.18
C ILE A 693 27.97 -17.15 -78.69
N SER A 694 28.28 -18.19 -79.47
CA SER A 694 28.05 -18.20 -80.91
C SER A 694 26.74 -18.90 -81.24
N VAL A 695 25.81 -18.21 -81.91
CA VAL A 695 24.47 -18.74 -82.19
C VAL A 695 23.96 -18.32 -83.56
N ILE A 696 23.31 -19.26 -84.26
CA ILE A 696 22.67 -19.01 -85.55
C ILE A 696 21.39 -18.20 -85.32
N SER A 697 21.18 -17.15 -86.11
CA SER A 697 20.03 -16.26 -85.89
C SER A 697 18.70 -17.00 -86.00
N GLY A 698 17.77 -16.77 -85.07
CA GLY A 698 16.49 -17.51 -84.99
C GLY A 698 16.51 -18.74 -84.07
N ASN A 699 17.67 -19.29 -83.74
CA ASN A 699 17.77 -20.39 -82.77
C ASN A 699 17.47 -19.91 -81.33
N TYR A 700 17.11 -20.86 -80.46
CA TYR A 700 16.99 -20.64 -79.02
C TYR A 700 18.37 -20.44 -78.37
N ILE A 701 18.44 -19.51 -77.42
CA ILE A 701 19.60 -19.25 -76.55
C ILE A 701 19.14 -19.50 -75.10
N PRO A 702 19.29 -20.72 -74.56
CA PRO A 702 18.95 -20.98 -73.17
C PRO A 702 19.95 -20.26 -72.25
N LEU A 703 19.45 -19.37 -71.40
CA LEU A 703 20.23 -18.70 -70.34
C LEU A 703 19.55 -18.94 -69.00
N ASN A 704 20.28 -19.49 -68.03
CA ASN A 704 19.82 -19.68 -66.66
C ASN A 704 20.49 -18.66 -65.76
N PHE A 705 19.69 -17.90 -65.00
CA PHE A 705 20.15 -16.97 -63.98
C PHE A 705 19.68 -17.42 -62.60
N GLU A 706 20.54 -17.27 -61.60
CA GLU A 706 20.24 -17.54 -60.19
C GLU A 706 20.37 -16.28 -59.33
N LEU A 707 19.42 -16.08 -58.42
CA LEU A 707 19.33 -14.97 -57.49
C LEU A 707 19.78 -15.40 -56.09
N TYR A 708 20.76 -14.69 -55.54
CA TYR A 708 21.44 -15.03 -54.30
C TYR A 708 21.37 -13.93 -53.23
N ASP A 709 21.43 -14.34 -51.97
CA ASP A 709 21.58 -13.49 -50.78
C ASP A 709 23.07 -13.21 -50.45
N GLU A 710 23.38 -12.36 -49.47
CA GLU A 710 24.77 -12.04 -49.11
C GLU A 710 25.55 -13.22 -48.50
N TYR A 711 24.87 -14.24 -47.99
CA TYR A 711 25.49 -15.49 -47.52
C TYR A 711 25.77 -16.49 -48.64
N ASN A 712 25.41 -16.16 -49.88
CA ASN A 712 25.45 -17.04 -51.06
C ASN A 712 24.42 -18.18 -51.01
N ASN A 713 23.29 -17.98 -50.30
CA ASN A 713 22.11 -18.84 -50.42
C ASN A 713 21.28 -18.46 -51.66
N ILE A 714 20.66 -19.43 -52.34
CA ILE A 714 19.68 -19.16 -53.40
C ILE A 714 18.37 -18.68 -52.76
N ILE A 715 17.83 -17.57 -53.26
CA ILE A 715 16.58 -16.96 -52.77
C ILE A 715 15.37 -17.80 -53.18
N THR A 716 14.83 -18.65 -52.28
CA THR A 716 13.68 -19.51 -52.64
C THR A 716 12.32 -18.80 -52.66
N ASP A 717 12.19 -17.64 -51.99
CA ASP A 717 10.99 -16.79 -51.88
C ASP A 717 9.65 -17.54 -52.03
N VAL A 718 9.37 -18.42 -51.07
CA VAL A 718 8.16 -19.26 -51.05
C VAL A 718 6.88 -18.40 -51.04
N THR A 719 6.98 -17.18 -50.49
CA THR A 719 5.92 -16.16 -50.42
C THR A 719 5.65 -15.40 -51.71
N LYS A 720 6.59 -15.40 -52.68
CA LYS A 720 6.58 -14.51 -53.85
C LYS A 720 6.69 -13.01 -53.53
N TYR A 721 7.28 -12.64 -52.39
CA TYR A 721 7.45 -11.23 -51.99
C TYR A 721 8.41 -10.46 -52.93
N TYR A 722 9.38 -11.15 -53.51
CA TYR A 722 10.36 -10.64 -54.47
C TYR A 722 10.07 -11.08 -55.92
N SER A 723 8.88 -11.61 -56.23
CA SER A 723 8.59 -12.10 -57.59
C SER A 723 8.51 -11.01 -58.66
N ASP A 724 8.48 -9.73 -58.25
CA ASP A 724 8.60 -8.56 -59.13
C ASP A 724 10.06 -8.30 -59.58
N ILE A 725 11.04 -9.07 -59.10
CA ILE A 725 12.39 -9.09 -59.68
C ILE A 725 12.33 -9.85 -61.01
N ALA A 726 12.25 -9.08 -62.09
CA ALA A 726 12.27 -9.56 -63.47
C ALA A 726 13.54 -9.10 -64.20
N LEU A 727 14.18 -10.03 -64.91
CA LEU A 727 15.26 -9.75 -65.85
C LEU A 727 14.72 -9.46 -67.23
N LYS A 728 15.30 -8.44 -67.88
CA LYS A 728 15.08 -8.08 -69.28
C LYS A 728 16.41 -8.12 -70.01
N LEU A 729 16.45 -8.88 -71.10
CA LEU A 729 17.62 -8.94 -71.97
C LEU A 729 17.51 -7.86 -73.05
N ASN A 730 18.54 -7.03 -73.18
CA ASN A 730 18.67 -6.00 -74.20
C ASN A 730 19.95 -6.25 -75.02
N LEU A 731 19.99 -5.78 -76.27
CA LEU A 731 21.09 -6.06 -77.19
C LEU A 731 21.68 -4.74 -77.71
N GLU A 732 22.99 -4.62 -77.68
CA GLU A 732 23.76 -3.50 -78.23
C GLU A 732 24.74 -3.99 -79.29
N LEU A 733 25.09 -3.13 -80.25
CA LEU A 733 26.12 -3.42 -81.24
C LEU A 733 27.52 -3.25 -80.63
N GLU A 734 28.45 -4.13 -80.99
CA GLU A 734 29.87 -3.90 -80.73
C GLU A 734 30.33 -2.64 -81.49
N PRO A 735 30.86 -1.60 -80.81
CA PRO A 735 31.21 -0.34 -81.45
C PRO A 735 32.44 -0.52 -82.36
N ILE A 736 32.30 -0.16 -83.63
CA ILE A 736 33.38 -0.29 -84.61
C ILE A 736 34.51 0.68 -84.26
N SER A 737 35.66 0.15 -83.86
CA SER A 737 36.85 0.93 -83.50
C SER A 737 37.59 1.43 -84.75
N THR A 738 37.15 2.55 -85.31
CA THR A 738 37.93 3.35 -86.27
C THR A 738 38.43 4.63 -85.61
N GLU A 739 39.74 4.86 -85.67
CA GLU A 739 40.35 6.06 -85.09
C GLU A 739 39.98 7.35 -85.85
N SER A 740 39.82 8.43 -85.08
CA SER A 740 39.79 9.84 -85.51
C SER A 740 38.56 10.38 -86.26
N ASN A 741 38.33 11.67 -86.02
CA ASN A 741 37.46 12.62 -86.72
C ASN A 741 35.94 12.43 -86.61
N SER A 742 35.36 13.35 -85.84
CA SER A 742 33.93 13.59 -85.69
C SER A 742 33.23 13.97 -87.00
N TYR A 743 32.13 13.28 -87.30
CA TYR A 743 30.94 13.90 -87.87
C TYR A 743 29.71 13.37 -87.12
N GLU A 744 28.85 14.29 -86.65
CA GLU A 744 27.54 13.91 -86.13
C GLU A 744 26.67 13.39 -87.27
N ILE A 745 26.13 12.18 -87.12
CA ILE A 745 25.10 11.62 -88.01
C ILE A 745 23.81 11.54 -87.21
N ASP A 746 22.76 12.19 -87.74
CA ASP A 746 21.44 12.34 -87.12
C ASP A 746 20.83 10.96 -86.79
N ASN A 747 20.84 10.59 -85.50
CA ASN A 747 20.63 9.21 -85.05
C ASN A 747 19.13 8.84 -84.96
N LYS A 748 18.40 9.03 -86.07
CA LYS A 748 16.93 8.89 -86.17
C LYS A 748 16.44 7.70 -87.00
N ASN A 749 17.32 6.96 -87.66
CA ASN A 749 16.97 5.81 -88.51
C ASN A 749 17.68 4.50 -88.11
N SER A 750 18.13 4.38 -86.85
CA SER A 750 18.82 3.18 -86.31
C SER A 750 17.87 2.09 -85.77
N ASN A 751 16.55 2.27 -85.88
CA ASN A 751 15.56 1.26 -85.51
C ASN A 751 15.56 0.08 -86.51
N ASN A 752 15.53 -1.15 -85.98
CA ASN A 752 15.43 -2.43 -86.70
C ASN A 752 16.72 -3.01 -87.33
N ILE A 753 17.80 -3.17 -86.54
CA ILE A 753 18.94 -4.05 -86.89
C ILE A 753 18.79 -5.47 -86.30
N PHE A 754 18.01 -5.62 -85.22
CA PHE A 754 17.72 -6.89 -84.55
C PHE A 754 16.33 -6.89 -83.90
N SER A 755 15.83 -8.08 -83.58
CA SER A 755 14.62 -8.32 -82.79
C SER A 755 14.89 -9.38 -81.72
N LEU A 756 14.28 -9.19 -80.55
CA LEU A 756 14.39 -10.07 -79.39
C LEU A 756 13.01 -10.65 -79.07
N LEU A 757 12.92 -11.97 -78.93
CA LEU A 757 11.68 -12.66 -78.56
C LEU A 757 11.89 -13.44 -77.26
N ASN A 758 10.89 -13.44 -76.38
CA ASN A 758 10.95 -14.02 -75.03
C ASN A 758 12.12 -13.48 -74.19
N ASN A 759 12.45 -12.19 -74.35
CA ASN A 759 13.58 -11.52 -73.70
C ASN A 759 13.25 -10.98 -72.28
N LYS A 760 12.26 -11.55 -71.61
CA LYS A 760 11.88 -11.26 -70.22
C LYS A 760 11.69 -12.54 -69.43
N CYS A 761 12.06 -12.53 -68.16
CA CYS A 761 11.88 -13.65 -67.25
C CYS A 761 11.82 -13.17 -65.78
N THR A 762 11.02 -13.84 -64.95
CA THR A 762 10.89 -13.59 -63.50
C THR A 762 11.56 -14.70 -62.70
N PHE A 763 12.10 -14.38 -61.52
CA PHE A 763 12.66 -15.39 -60.63
C PHE A 763 11.54 -16.23 -59.97
N ILE A 764 11.66 -17.55 -60.05
CA ILE A 764 10.80 -18.53 -59.39
C ILE A 764 11.70 -19.48 -58.61
N LYS A 765 11.56 -19.54 -57.27
CA LYS A 765 12.49 -20.24 -56.37
C LYS A 765 13.97 -19.90 -56.65
N GLY A 766 14.23 -18.61 -56.91
CA GLY A 766 15.57 -18.07 -57.12
C GLY A 766 16.15 -18.34 -58.51
N ARG A 767 15.42 -19.01 -59.40
CA ARG A 767 15.86 -19.31 -60.77
C ARG A 767 15.05 -18.56 -61.81
N CYS A 768 15.73 -18.06 -62.84
CA CYS A 768 15.14 -17.39 -64.00
C CYS A 768 15.71 -18.03 -65.28
N GLU A 769 14.86 -18.73 -66.03
CA GLU A 769 15.26 -19.63 -67.12
C GLU A 769 14.73 -19.12 -68.48
N PHE A 770 15.60 -18.57 -69.32
CA PHE A 770 15.29 -18.08 -70.67
C PHE A 770 15.20 -19.21 -71.71
N LYS A 771 14.44 -20.28 -71.42
CA LYS A 771 14.33 -21.51 -72.23
C LYS A 771 13.96 -21.31 -73.70
N PHE A 772 13.32 -20.19 -74.03
CA PHE A 772 12.84 -19.89 -75.38
C PHE A 772 13.27 -18.52 -75.91
N PHE A 773 14.32 -17.92 -75.35
CA PHE A 773 14.87 -16.64 -75.82
C PHE A 773 15.47 -16.80 -77.23
N ILE A 774 15.13 -15.88 -78.15
CA ILE A 774 15.58 -15.89 -79.54
C ILE A 774 16.07 -14.49 -79.94
N ILE A 775 17.20 -14.44 -80.66
CA ILE A 775 17.69 -13.25 -81.34
C ILE A 775 17.55 -13.42 -82.86
N ARG A 776 16.80 -12.51 -83.50
CA ARG A 776 16.73 -12.34 -84.96
C ARG A 776 17.56 -11.13 -85.36
N ALA A 777 18.66 -11.30 -86.08
CA ALA A 777 19.66 -10.26 -86.28
C ALA A 777 20.54 -10.52 -87.51
N VAL A 778 21.19 -9.46 -88.01
CA VAL A 778 22.21 -9.57 -89.05
C VAL A 778 23.46 -10.27 -88.49
N PRO A 779 24.14 -11.19 -89.19
CA PRO A 779 25.29 -11.92 -88.65
C PRO A 779 26.49 -11.00 -88.33
N ARG A 780 26.67 -10.69 -87.04
CA ARG A 780 27.66 -9.78 -86.45
C ARG A 780 27.85 -10.10 -84.95
N THR A 781 28.86 -9.49 -84.32
CA THR A 781 28.95 -9.39 -82.86
C THR A 781 27.91 -8.42 -82.30
N TYR A 782 27.37 -8.77 -81.14
CA TYR A 782 26.55 -7.92 -80.28
C TYR A 782 26.94 -8.13 -78.82
N TYR A 783 26.62 -7.17 -77.95
CA TYR A 783 26.64 -7.37 -76.50
C TYR A 783 25.20 -7.53 -75.98
N LEU A 784 24.94 -8.65 -75.32
CA LEU A 784 23.72 -8.90 -74.57
C LEU A 784 23.89 -8.34 -73.15
N LYS A 785 23.13 -7.28 -72.86
CA LYS A 785 22.98 -6.71 -71.52
C LYS A 785 21.82 -7.37 -70.80
N VAL A 786 21.96 -7.50 -69.49
CA VAL A 786 20.96 -8.04 -68.58
C VAL A 786 20.59 -6.91 -67.62
N ASP A 787 19.36 -6.41 -67.71
CA ASP A 787 18.87 -5.31 -66.88
C ASP A 787 17.73 -5.81 -65.98
N ILE A 788 17.59 -5.22 -64.79
CA ILE A 788 16.43 -5.47 -63.92
C ILE A 788 15.29 -4.55 -64.36
N GLU A 789 14.13 -5.11 -64.73
CA GLU A 789 13.02 -4.31 -65.24
C GLU A 789 12.33 -3.46 -64.17
N ASN A 790 12.30 -3.94 -62.92
CA ASN A 790 11.81 -3.17 -61.79
C ASN A 790 12.91 -2.24 -61.23
N LYS A 791 12.74 -0.94 -61.44
CA LYS A 791 13.71 0.09 -61.03
C LYS A 791 14.03 0.12 -59.54
N LEU A 792 13.13 -0.36 -58.67
CA LEU A 792 13.35 -0.36 -57.21
C LEU A 792 14.59 -1.16 -56.80
N TYR A 793 14.91 -2.25 -57.52
CA TYR A 793 16.02 -3.14 -57.19
C TYR A 793 17.28 -2.92 -58.05
N HIS A 794 17.23 -1.99 -59.01
CA HIS A 794 18.27 -1.79 -60.03
C HIS A 794 19.60 -1.29 -59.46
N GLU A 795 19.58 -0.59 -58.33
CA GLU A 795 20.79 -0.13 -57.62
C GLU A 795 21.13 -1.03 -56.41
N GLU A 796 20.36 -2.10 -56.20
CA GLU A 796 20.45 -2.94 -54.99
C GLU A 796 21.06 -4.32 -55.24
N ILE A 797 20.95 -4.85 -56.46
CA ILE A 797 21.32 -6.23 -56.81
C ILE A 797 22.44 -6.23 -57.86
N ASN A 798 23.56 -6.86 -57.53
CA ASN A 798 24.77 -6.86 -58.37
C ASN A 798 24.79 -8.03 -59.37
N PHE A 799 25.20 -7.81 -60.61
CA PHE A 799 25.49 -8.89 -61.55
C PHE A 799 26.93 -9.39 -61.35
N LYS A 800 27.11 -10.67 -61.01
CA LYS A 800 28.45 -11.32 -60.90
C LYS A 800 28.93 -11.89 -62.24
N PHE A 801 28.63 -11.20 -63.35
CA PHE A 801 29.08 -11.54 -64.69
C PHE A 801 29.14 -10.27 -65.56
N ASN A 802 30.04 -10.25 -66.55
CA ASN A 802 30.10 -9.18 -67.55
C ASN A 802 29.07 -9.39 -68.67
N ASN A 803 28.73 -8.33 -69.41
CA ASN A 803 27.90 -8.41 -70.62
C ASN A 803 28.32 -9.59 -71.52
N ILE A 804 27.34 -10.36 -72.00
CA ILE A 804 27.60 -11.59 -72.75
C ILE A 804 27.79 -11.20 -74.22
N LYS A 805 28.92 -11.55 -74.82
CA LYS A 805 29.21 -11.28 -76.23
C LYS A 805 28.51 -12.33 -77.09
N ILE A 806 27.59 -11.91 -77.95
CA ILE A 806 26.83 -12.81 -78.83
C ILE A 806 27.35 -12.66 -80.26
N ASN A 807 27.96 -13.73 -80.77
CA ASN A 807 28.39 -13.83 -82.15
C ASN A 807 27.23 -14.44 -82.96
N ILE A 808 26.44 -13.60 -83.64
CA ILE A 808 25.34 -14.07 -84.49
C ILE A 808 25.94 -14.65 -85.78
N LEU A 809 25.81 -15.97 -85.94
CA LEU A 809 26.28 -16.71 -87.10
C LEU A 809 25.26 -16.63 -88.26
N PRO A 810 25.72 -16.71 -89.53
CA PRO A 810 24.84 -16.95 -90.66
C PRO A 810 24.18 -18.33 -90.55
N CYS A 811 23.09 -18.53 -91.28
CA CYS A 811 22.44 -19.85 -91.38
C CYS A 811 23.41 -20.89 -91.95
N SER A 812 23.38 -22.11 -91.41
CA SER A 812 24.17 -23.22 -91.93
C SER A 812 23.73 -23.57 -93.36
N ASP A 813 24.60 -24.21 -94.16
CA ASP A 813 24.28 -24.63 -95.53
C ASP A 813 23.06 -25.57 -95.65
N ASN A 814 22.67 -26.21 -94.54
CA ASN A 814 21.53 -27.12 -94.42
C ASN A 814 20.28 -26.43 -93.81
N GLN A 815 20.26 -25.10 -93.74
CA GLN A 815 19.17 -24.29 -93.19
C GLN A 815 18.73 -23.22 -94.20
N ILE A 816 17.49 -22.74 -94.05
CA ILE A 816 16.87 -21.77 -94.95
C ILE A 816 16.91 -20.38 -94.30
N LYS A 817 17.41 -19.38 -95.02
CA LYS A 817 17.33 -17.97 -94.60
C LYS A 817 15.92 -17.46 -94.77
N MET A 818 15.26 -17.12 -93.67
CA MET A 818 13.91 -16.58 -93.63
C MET A 818 13.94 -15.14 -93.11
N TYR A 819 12.93 -14.36 -93.47
CA TYR A 819 12.75 -12.98 -92.99
C TYR A 819 11.36 -12.84 -92.40
N ASP A 820 11.24 -12.24 -91.22
CA ASP A 820 9.93 -12.04 -90.59
C ASP A 820 9.20 -10.81 -91.14
N GLN A 821 7.95 -10.59 -90.70
CA GLN A 821 7.10 -9.48 -91.15
C GLN A 821 7.68 -8.07 -90.89
N LYS A 822 8.79 -7.96 -90.14
CA LYS A 822 9.51 -6.70 -89.89
C LYS A 822 10.87 -6.63 -90.60
N GLY A 823 11.21 -7.65 -91.40
CA GLY A 823 12.44 -7.72 -92.18
C GLY A 823 13.64 -8.30 -91.44
N PHE A 824 13.46 -8.88 -90.24
CA PHE A 824 14.58 -9.47 -89.51
C PHE A 824 14.95 -10.85 -90.05
N LEU A 825 16.23 -11.05 -90.39
CA LEU A 825 16.79 -12.35 -90.74
C LEU A 825 16.64 -13.32 -89.56
N TYR A 826 16.24 -14.55 -89.87
CA TYR A 826 16.33 -15.70 -89.00
C TYR A 826 16.48 -16.98 -89.84
N CYS A 827 16.96 -18.05 -89.24
CA CYS A 827 17.23 -19.32 -89.90
C CYS A 827 16.16 -20.33 -89.51
N GLU A 828 15.60 -21.04 -90.48
CA GLU A 828 14.74 -22.20 -90.22
C GLU A 828 15.45 -23.48 -90.63
N ASN A 829 15.23 -24.55 -89.86
CA ASN A 829 15.48 -25.89 -90.35
C ASN A 829 14.44 -26.23 -91.43
N PRO A 830 14.83 -26.93 -92.51
CA PRO A 830 13.89 -27.35 -93.53
C PRO A 830 12.80 -28.25 -92.93
N ILE A 831 11.55 -27.94 -93.25
CA ILE A 831 10.39 -28.78 -92.93
C ILE A 831 10.28 -29.82 -94.06
N CYS A 832 10.47 -31.09 -93.75
CA CYS A 832 10.13 -32.21 -94.65
C CYS A 832 8.72 -32.73 -94.30
N ASP A 833 8.15 -33.60 -95.16
CA ASP A 833 6.89 -34.28 -94.86
C ASP A 833 6.90 -34.92 -93.46
N SER A 834 5.72 -34.99 -92.84
CA SER A 834 5.44 -35.81 -91.66
C SER A 834 5.96 -37.25 -91.72
N SER A 835 6.11 -37.80 -92.93
CA SER A 835 6.70 -39.11 -93.19
C SER A 835 8.23 -39.16 -93.02
N CYS A 836 8.91 -38.02 -92.87
CA CYS A 836 10.34 -37.92 -92.65
C CYS A 836 10.70 -37.87 -91.15
N PRO A 837 11.25 -38.94 -90.53
CA PRO A 837 11.42 -39.02 -89.08
C PRO A 837 12.79 -38.49 -88.66
N THR A 838 12.95 -37.17 -88.86
CA THR A 838 14.15 -36.36 -88.61
C THR A 838 14.69 -36.43 -87.18
N ASN A 839 13.86 -36.82 -86.21
CA ASN A 839 14.23 -36.89 -84.79
C ASN A 839 14.97 -38.17 -84.38
N SER A 840 15.14 -39.16 -85.27
CA SER A 840 15.92 -40.38 -84.92
C SER A 840 16.44 -41.23 -86.10
N THR A 841 16.00 -40.95 -87.33
CA THR A 841 16.11 -41.89 -88.46
C THR A 841 16.58 -41.25 -89.76
N ALA A 842 16.54 -39.91 -89.82
CA ALA A 842 16.73 -39.13 -91.02
C ALA A 842 17.25 -37.73 -90.68
N VAL A 843 17.67 -37.00 -91.70
CA VAL A 843 17.96 -35.57 -91.69
C VAL A 843 17.19 -34.95 -92.85
N CYS A 844 16.54 -33.81 -92.61
CA CYS A 844 15.90 -33.03 -93.67
C CYS A 844 16.91 -32.02 -94.24
N PHE A 845 16.99 -31.92 -95.57
CA PHE A 845 17.83 -30.98 -96.29
C PHE A 845 16.99 -29.96 -97.09
N PRO A 846 17.42 -28.70 -97.18
CA PRO A 846 16.64 -27.66 -97.85
C PRO A 846 16.76 -27.78 -99.38
N SER A 847 15.65 -27.63 -100.10
CA SER A 847 15.69 -27.53 -101.58
C SER A 847 16.24 -26.19 -102.07
N ASN A 848 16.04 -25.13 -101.28
CA ASN A 848 16.43 -23.77 -101.61
C ASN A 848 16.92 -23.06 -100.35
N LYS A 849 17.94 -22.20 -100.47
CA LYS A 849 18.64 -21.65 -99.29
C LYS A 849 17.99 -20.40 -98.69
N GLU A 850 17.00 -19.80 -99.36
CA GLU A 850 16.36 -18.54 -98.91
C GLU A 850 14.85 -18.51 -99.19
N LEU A 851 14.12 -17.76 -98.37
CA LEU A 851 12.74 -17.28 -98.52
C LEU A 851 11.58 -18.29 -98.54
N VAL A 852 11.79 -19.58 -98.82
CA VAL A 852 10.72 -20.58 -98.91
C VAL A 852 11.08 -21.87 -98.18
N ASN A 853 10.33 -22.20 -97.13
CA ASN A 853 10.44 -23.45 -96.37
C ASN A 853 9.21 -24.35 -96.63
N ASP A 854 9.14 -24.96 -97.81
CA ASP A 854 7.99 -25.76 -98.26
C ASP A 854 8.21 -27.26 -98.01
N ILE A 855 7.24 -27.87 -97.34
CA ILE A 855 7.17 -29.29 -96.99
C ILE A 855 7.29 -30.24 -98.20
N ASN A 856 6.91 -29.78 -99.39
CA ASN A 856 6.94 -30.55 -100.64
C ASN A 856 8.27 -30.42 -101.41
N LEU A 857 9.14 -29.49 -101.03
CA LEU A 857 10.39 -29.20 -101.73
C LEU A 857 11.61 -29.78 -100.99
N ASN A 858 11.60 -29.78 -99.66
CA ASN A 858 12.72 -30.24 -98.85
C ASN A 858 12.89 -31.77 -98.88
N GLN A 859 14.13 -32.24 -98.76
CA GLN A 859 14.50 -33.64 -99.01
C GLN A 859 14.80 -34.41 -97.73
N CYS A 860 14.17 -35.59 -97.57
CA CYS A 860 14.45 -36.52 -96.47
C CYS A 860 15.62 -37.45 -96.79
N VAL A 861 16.59 -37.60 -95.89
CA VAL A 861 17.80 -38.44 -96.08
C VAL A 861 18.05 -39.30 -94.85
N CYS A 862 18.09 -40.62 -94.97
CA CYS A 862 18.16 -41.52 -93.81
C CYS A 862 19.52 -41.50 -93.07
N LEU A 863 19.45 -41.70 -91.74
CA LEU A 863 20.57 -41.93 -90.83
C LEU A 863 20.89 -43.43 -90.73
N ASN A 864 22.16 -43.75 -90.50
CA ASN A 864 22.64 -45.13 -90.40
C ASN A 864 21.88 -45.95 -89.35
N GLY A 865 21.48 -47.17 -89.72
CA GLY A 865 20.69 -48.09 -88.89
C GLY A 865 19.18 -48.08 -89.17
N TRP A 866 18.75 -47.31 -90.17
CA TRP A 866 17.35 -47.20 -90.63
C TRP A 866 17.28 -47.17 -92.16
N GLU A 867 16.14 -47.58 -92.72
CA GLU A 867 15.88 -47.56 -94.18
C GLU A 867 14.39 -47.34 -94.50
N GLY A 868 14.07 -47.18 -95.79
CA GLY A 868 12.73 -46.84 -96.30
C GLY A 868 12.66 -45.42 -96.89
N SER A 869 11.67 -45.12 -97.73
CA SER A 869 11.44 -43.75 -98.25
C SER A 869 11.04 -42.76 -97.16
N ASN A 870 10.52 -43.30 -96.05
CA ASN A 870 10.18 -42.62 -94.82
C ASN A 870 11.20 -42.95 -93.70
N CYS A 871 12.35 -43.55 -94.02
CA CYS A 871 13.40 -43.98 -93.08
C CYS A 871 12.89 -44.72 -91.83
N ASP A 872 11.73 -45.38 -91.92
CA ASP A 872 10.88 -45.81 -90.80
C ASP A 872 11.16 -47.24 -90.33
N VAL A 873 12.00 -47.99 -91.05
CA VAL A 873 12.39 -49.36 -90.70
C VAL A 873 13.47 -49.34 -89.61
N LYS A 874 13.06 -49.42 -88.33
CA LYS A 874 14.00 -49.73 -87.23
C LYS A 874 14.18 -51.22 -87.05
N VAL A 875 15.42 -51.62 -86.83
CA VAL A 875 15.77 -52.87 -86.13
C VAL A 875 15.46 -52.71 -84.62
N PHE A 876 15.13 -53.79 -83.90
CA PHE A 876 15.00 -53.97 -82.42
C PHE A 876 13.58 -54.34 -81.85
N ILE A 877 13.48 -54.57 -80.53
CA ILE A 877 12.48 -55.41 -79.80
C ILE A 877 11.90 -54.68 -78.55
N ASP A 878 10.70 -55.04 -78.04
CA ASP A 878 9.84 -54.30 -77.05
C ASP A 878 9.43 -55.08 -75.76
N TYR A 879 8.90 -54.38 -74.70
CA TYR A 879 7.70 -54.69 -73.84
C TYR A 879 7.53 -53.70 -72.62
N SER A 880 6.31 -53.45 -72.05
CA SER A 880 6.05 -52.37 -71.02
C SER A 880 4.72 -52.40 -70.15
N LYS A 881 4.63 -51.67 -68.96
CA LYS A 881 3.48 -50.86 -68.34
C LYS A 881 2.99 -50.96 -66.81
N ILE A 882 2.51 -49.81 -66.20
CA ILE A 882 1.36 -49.54 -65.18
C ILE A 882 1.53 -49.29 -63.58
N SER A 883 0.52 -48.72 -62.79
CA SER A 883 0.63 -48.01 -61.41
C SER A 883 -0.64 -47.60 -60.46
N LYS A 884 -0.52 -47.29 -59.09
CA LYS A 884 -1.21 -46.27 -58.07
C LYS A 884 -2.46 -46.40 -57.00
N LYS A 885 -2.42 -45.75 -55.73
CA LYS A 885 -3.37 -44.85 -54.81
C LYS A 885 -4.41 -45.17 -53.55
N SER A 886 -4.55 -44.40 -52.37
CA SER A 886 -5.81 -43.85 -51.53
C SER A 886 -5.79 -43.43 -49.91
N LYS A 887 -6.89 -43.02 -49.09
CA LYS A 887 -6.93 -42.28 -47.67
C LYS A 887 -8.27 -42.16 -46.68
N SER A 888 -8.35 -41.82 -45.28
CA SER A 888 -9.46 -41.11 -44.36
C SER A 888 -9.45 -40.99 -42.69
N SER A 889 -10.51 -40.50 -41.85
CA SER A 889 -10.52 -39.92 -40.36
C SER A 889 -11.83 -39.81 -39.37
N ASN A 890 -11.88 -39.33 -38.01
CA ASN A 890 -12.98 -38.57 -37.12
C ASN A 890 -13.12 -38.57 -35.45
N PRO A 891 -13.90 -37.67 -34.64
CA PRO A 891 -13.98 -37.40 -33.07
C PRO A 891 -15.30 -36.86 -32.19
N GLN A 892 -15.35 -36.55 -30.80
CA GLN A 892 -16.28 -35.64 -29.82
C GLN A 892 -16.61 -36.08 -28.24
N ASN A 893 -17.26 -35.50 -27.09
CA ASN A 893 -17.81 -34.21 -26.34
C ASN A 893 -18.40 -34.25 -24.75
N ASP A 894 -18.61 -33.11 -23.93
CA ASP A 894 -19.57 -32.63 -22.73
C ASP A 894 -19.62 -33.04 -21.12
N LYS A 895 -20.28 -32.49 -19.95
CA LYS A 895 -20.87 -31.18 -19.22
C LYS A 895 -21.48 -31.20 -17.67
N SER A 896 -21.63 -30.05 -16.83
CA SER A 896 -22.58 -29.60 -15.60
C SER A 896 -22.36 -29.82 -13.99
N ASN A 897 -22.97 -29.32 -12.79
CA ASN A 897 -23.74 -28.16 -12.01
C ASN A 897 -24.02 -28.41 -10.39
N ILE A 898 -24.66 -27.74 -9.28
CA ILE A 898 -25.07 -26.39 -8.51
C ILE A 898 -25.98 -26.61 -7.13
N LEU A 899 -26.44 -25.89 -5.97
CA LEU A 899 -26.25 -24.76 -4.86
C LEU A 899 -27.33 -24.68 -3.58
N VAL A 900 -27.26 -23.91 -2.37
CA VAL A 900 -28.35 -23.37 -1.29
C VAL A 900 -27.99 -22.87 0.26
N SER A 901 -28.86 -22.20 1.17
CA SER A 901 -28.73 -21.60 2.65
C SER A 901 -30.06 -21.45 3.63
N ASP A 902 -30.40 -20.80 4.86
CA ASP A 902 -29.98 -19.85 6.06
C ASP A 902 -30.99 -19.61 7.39
N GLN A 903 -30.65 -18.89 8.57
CA GLN A 903 -31.40 -17.92 9.60
C GLN A 903 -31.98 -18.05 11.17
N LEU A 904 -32.02 -16.95 12.07
CA LEU A 904 -32.89 -16.43 13.31
C LEU A 904 -32.62 -16.33 14.93
N SER A 905 -33.43 -15.57 15.79
CA SER A 905 -33.19 -15.03 17.24
C SER A 905 -34.37 -14.56 18.23
N ASP A 906 -34.26 -14.42 19.60
CA ASP A 906 -35.06 -13.51 20.55
C ASP A 906 -34.73 -13.46 22.13
N THR A 907 -35.01 -12.38 22.93
CA THR A 907 -35.22 -12.29 24.46
C THR A 907 -35.20 -10.87 25.15
N SER A 908 -36.12 -10.51 26.09
CA SER A 908 -35.97 -9.29 26.98
C SER A 908 -36.81 -9.12 28.29
N SER A 909 -37.78 -9.98 28.64
CA SER A 909 -38.92 -9.62 29.53
C SER A 909 -38.77 -9.69 31.08
N TRP A 910 -37.59 -9.90 31.67
CA TRP A 910 -37.50 -10.50 33.04
C TRP A 910 -37.13 -9.58 34.23
N MET A 911 -36.53 -8.41 34.03
CA MET A 911 -35.88 -7.68 35.16
C MET A 911 -36.82 -6.90 36.10
N ASP A 912 -37.92 -6.32 35.62
CA ASP A 912 -38.76 -5.34 36.34
C ASP A 912 -39.53 -5.89 37.56
N GLU A 913 -39.57 -7.21 37.73
CA GLU A 913 -40.20 -7.86 38.88
C GLU A 913 -39.23 -8.00 40.07
N MET A 914 -37.91 -8.09 39.82
CA MET A 914 -36.93 -8.39 40.86
C MET A 914 -36.70 -7.21 41.83
N TYR A 915 -36.75 -5.98 41.32
CA TYR A 915 -36.35 -4.76 42.05
C TYR A 915 -37.27 -4.42 43.24
N ARG A 916 -38.59 -4.60 43.09
CA ARG A 916 -39.61 -4.15 44.07
C ARG A 916 -39.58 -4.89 45.41
N ASN A 917 -39.00 -6.09 45.47
CA ASN A 917 -38.89 -6.86 46.70
C ASN A 917 -37.74 -6.43 47.62
N TYR A 918 -36.86 -5.52 47.18
CA TYR A 918 -35.60 -5.27 47.86
C TYR A 918 -35.70 -4.32 49.06
N ASN A 919 -36.31 -3.14 48.87
CA ASN A 919 -36.25 -2.02 49.81
C ASN A 919 -36.79 -2.32 51.22
N LYS A 920 -37.74 -3.25 51.36
CA LYS A 920 -38.31 -3.62 52.67
C LYS A 920 -37.30 -4.31 53.62
N LYS A 921 -36.19 -4.87 53.12
CA LYS A 921 -35.19 -5.56 53.95
C LYS A 921 -34.15 -4.61 54.56
N ILE A 922 -33.81 -3.52 53.85
CA ILE A 922 -32.78 -2.55 54.24
C ILE A 922 -33.14 -1.85 55.57
N HIS A 923 -34.39 -1.39 55.73
CA HIS A 923 -34.85 -0.76 56.98
C HIS A 923 -34.64 -1.62 58.24
N SER A 924 -34.70 -2.95 58.12
CA SER A 924 -34.49 -3.87 59.25
C SER A 924 -33.03 -3.92 59.70
N LEU A 925 -32.09 -3.86 58.75
CA LEU A 925 -30.64 -3.77 59.02
C LEU A 925 -30.28 -2.45 59.69
N ASN A 926 -30.82 -1.33 59.20
CA ASN A 926 -30.53 0.00 59.75
C ASN A 926 -30.91 0.10 61.24
N SER A 927 -32.06 -0.49 61.63
CA SER A 927 -32.49 -0.56 63.05
C SER A 927 -31.52 -1.32 63.96
N LEU A 928 -30.83 -2.36 63.45
CA LEU A 928 -29.84 -3.13 64.20
C LEU A 928 -28.52 -2.37 64.38
N PHE A 929 -28.10 -1.62 63.35
CA PHE A 929 -26.89 -0.82 63.40
C PHE A 929 -26.99 0.32 64.43
N CYS A 930 -28.10 1.06 64.45
CA CYS A 930 -28.35 2.10 65.46
C CYS A 930 -28.32 1.56 66.90
N LYS A 931 -28.85 0.36 67.14
CA LYS A 931 -28.79 -0.31 68.46
C LYS A 931 -27.36 -0.66 68.86
N SER A 932 -26.52 -1.06 67.89
CA SER A 932 -25.10 -1.37 68.13
C SER A 932 -24.29 -0.11 68.46
N ILE A 933 -24.55 1.01 67.76
CA ILE A 933 -23.97 2.33 68.08
C ILE A 933 -24.36 2.77 69.50
N TYR A 934 -25.63 2.64 69.87
CA TYR A 934 -26.11 3.02 71.21
C TYR A 934 -25.38 2.24 72.32
N ILE A 935 -25.22 0.91 72.18
CA ILE A 935 -24.48 0.08 73.13
C ILE A 935 -23.01 0.53 73.24
N TYR A 936 -22.37 0.90 72.13
CA TYR A 936 -20.99 1.38 72.13
C TYR A 936 -20.85 2.77 72.78
N LEU A 937 -21.79 3.69 72.56
CA LEU A 937 -21.84 4.99 73.23
C LEU A 937 -22.02 4.86 74.75
N VAL A 938 -22.88 3.94 75.20
CA VAL A 938 -23.03 3.61 76.63
C VAL A 938 -21.72 3.06 77.21
N PHE A 939 -21.02 2.17 76.49
CA PHE A 939 -19.70 1.68 76.93
C PHE A 939 -18.66 2.81 77.05
N LEU A 940 -18.57 3.71 76.07
CA LEU A 940 -17.68 4.88 76.13
C LEU A 940 -18.04 5.81 77.30
N LEU A 941 -19.33 6.05 77.57
CA LEU A 941 -19.78 6.80 78.73
C LEU A 941 -19.35 6.14 80.05
N THR A 942 -19.49 4.81 80.19
CA THR A 942 -19.04 4.12 81.41
C THR A 942 -17.52 4.21 81.60
N LEU A 943 -16.73 4.13 80.53
CA LEU A 943 -15.28 4.37 80.59
C LEU A 943 -14.95 5.80 81.02
N PHE A 944 -15.63 6.80 80.46
CA PHE A 944 -15.41 8.21 80.77
C PHE A 944 -15.77 8.55 82.22
N ILE A 945 -16.89 8.02 82.72
CA ILE A 945 -17.30 8.14 84.13
C ILE A 945 -16.25 7.49 85.06
N ILE A 946 -15.75 6.30 84.74
CA ILE A 946 -14.70 5.63 85.53
C ILE A 946 -13.41 6.46 85.53
N ILE A 947 -13.02 7.07 84.41
CA ILE A 947 -11.85 7.95 84.34
C ILE A 947 -12.04 9.18 85.24
N ILE A 948 -13.19 9.85 85.18
CA ILE A 948 -13.48 11.03 86.02
C ILE A 948 -13.46 10.68 87.51
N VAL A 949 -14.17 9.62 87.93
CA VAL A 949 -14.26 9.20 89.34
C VAL A 949 -12.89 8.85 89.94
N TYR A 950 -11.95 8.37 89.12
CA TYR A 950 -10.58 8.09 89.56
C TYR A 950 -9.61 9.27 89.40
N ALA A 951 -9.91 10.25 88.56
CA ALA A 951 -9.11 11.47 88.41
C ALA A 951 -9.28 12.46 89.57
N SER A 952 -10.35 12.34 90.36
CA SER A 952 -10.64 13.24 91.50
C SER A 952 -10.12 12.74 92.87
N ASN A 953 -9.23 11.74 92.91
CA ASN A 953 -8.71 11.15 94.15
C ASN A 953 -7.18 11.21 94.22
N ASP A 954 -6.63 12.37 94.58
CA ASP A 954 -5.19 12.55 94.87
C ASP A 954 -4.80 11.92 96.23
N ASP A 955 -4.02 10.84 96.18
CA ASP A 955 -3.15 10.40 97.27
C ASP A 955 -1.89 9.80 96.62
N ASP A 956 -0.71 10.02 97.22
CA ASP A 956 0.58 9.53 96.71
C ASP A 956 0.71 8.00 96.80
N ASN A 957 0.29 7.32 95.73
CA ASN A 957 0.15 5.87 95.68
C ASN A 957 1.46 5.11 95.32
N ILE A 958 2.59 5.55 95.89
CA ILE A 958 3.91 4.92 95.67
C ILE A 958 4.13 3.80 96.71
N GLN A 959 4.46 2.59 96.26
CA GLN A 959 4.74 1.44 97.12
C GLN A 959 6.13 0.87 96.84
N GLN A 960 6.81 0.39 97.88
CA GLN A 960 8.11 -0.26 97.75
C GLN A 960 7.94 -1.77 97.57
N SER A 961 8.61 -2.35 96.58
CA SER A 961 8.60 -3.80 96.33
C SER A 961 9.47 -4.56 97.34
N LYS A 962 9.29 -5.89 97.41
CA LYS A 962 10.13 -6.79 98.23
C LYS A 962 11.63 -6.75 97.91
N HIS A 963 12.02 -6.13 96.80
CA HIS A 963 13.42 -5.95 96.37
C HIS A 963 13.90 -4.49 96.53
N GLY A 964 13.19 -3.64 97.28
CA GLY A 964 13.58 -2.25 97.56
C GLY A 964 13.26 -1.25 96.44
N ASN A 965 12.93 -1.71 95.23
CA ASN A 965 12.52 -0.84 94.12
C ASN A 965 11.14 -0.22 94.42
N TRP A 966 11.03 1.10 94.30
CA TRP A 966 9.77 1.83 94.37
C TRP A 966 9.00 1.72 93.06
N TYR A 967 7.67 1.57 93.13
CA TYR A 967 6.78 1.57 91.98
C TYR A 967 5.45 2.25 92.32
N TYR A 968 4.80 2.83 91.32
CA TYR A 968 3.49 3.46 91.47
C TYR A 968 2.38 2.41 91.36
N LYS A 969 1.58 2.21 92.42
CA LYS A 969 0.45 1.28 92.40
C LYS A 969 -0.81 2.00 91.93
N CYS A 970 -1.22 1.75 90.69
CA CYS A 970 -2.31 2.49 90.06
C CYS A 970 -3.67 2.19 90.71
N LYS A 971 -4.38 3.21 91.24
CA LYS A 971 -5.71 3.04 91.86
C LYS A 971 -6.74 2.38 90.91
N LEU A 972 -6.57 2.52 89.59
CA LEU A 972 -7.41 1.90 88.55
C LEU A 972 -7.18 0.38 88.35
N GLU A 973 -6.17 -0.23 88.96
CA GLU A 973 -5.81 -1.65 88.77
C GLU A 973 -6.97 -2.60 89.12
N ARG A 974 -7.72 -2.28 90.18
CA ARG A 974 -8.93 -3.02 90.58
C ARG A 974 -10.10 -2.82 89.60
N SER A 975 -10.22 -1.62 89.02
CA SER A 975 -11.23 -1.30 88.00
C SER A 975 -10.91 -1.93 86.64
N ASN A 976 -9.63 -2.12 86.33
CA ASN A 976 -9.17 -2.81 85.12
C ASN A 976 -9.66 -4.26 85.07
N PHE A 977 -9.79 -4.96 86.19
CA PHE A 977 -10.44 -6.29 86.25
C PHE A 977 -11.89 -6.23 85.74
N GLY A 978 -12.71 -5.33 86.29
CA GLY A 978 -14.11 -5.14 85.88
C GLY A 978 -14.26 -4.67 84.43
N LEU A 979 -13.37 -3.80 83.95
CA LEU A 979 -13.36 -3.34 82.56
C LEU A 979 -12.96 -4.45 81.57
N ASN A 980 -12.05 -5.37 81.94
CA ASN A 980 -11.77 -6.53 81.11
C ASN A 980 -12.95 -7.53 81.09
N ILE A 981 -13.70 -7.68 82.18
CA ILE A 981 -14.95 -8.46 82.18
C ILE A 981 -16.00 -7.83 81.26
N LEU A 982 -16.19 -6.50 81.32
CA LEU A 982 -17.11 -5.79 80.44
C LEU A 982 -16.71 -5.92 78.95
N TYR A 983 -15.41 -5.80 78.65
CA TYR A 983 -14.88 -6.00 77.30
C TYR A 983 -15.04 -7.45 76.82
N LEU A 984 -14.83 -8.44 77.69
CA LEU A 984 -15.08 -9.86 77.40
C LEU A 984 -16.55 -10.12 77.05
N ILE A 985 -17.50 -9.55 77.80
CA ILE A 985 -18.94 -9.67 77.51
C ILE A 985 -19.26 -9.09 76.13
N LEU A 986 -18.75 -7.91 75.80
CA LEU A 986 -18.93 -7.30 74.48
C LEU A 986 -18.35 -8.17 73.35
N LEU A 987 -17.13 -8.70 73.50
CA LEU A 987 -16.55 -9.61 72.51
C LEU A 987 -17.36 -10.91 72.34
N ILE A 988 -17.92 -11.47 73.43
CA ILE A 988 -18.78 -12.66 73.37
C ILE A 988 -20.09 -12.36 72.61
N LEU A 989 -20.69 -11.18 72.82
CA LEU A 989 -21.86 -10.74 72.06
C LEU A 989 -21.55 -10.62 70.57
N PHE A 990 -20.46 -9.96 70.19
CA PHE A 990 -20.03 -9.86 68.79
C PHE A 990 -19.68 -11.23 68.18
N LEU A 991 -19.04 -12.13 68.94
CA LEU A 991 -18.73 -13.49 68.50
C LEU A 991 -20.01 -14.29 68.18
N ASN A 992 -21.06 -14.13 68.98
CA ASN A 992 -22.35 -14.77 68.73
C ASN A 992 -23.06 -14.18 67.49
N ILE A 993 -22.92 -12.87 67.23
CA ILE A 993 -23.39 -12.23 65.99
C ILE A 993 -22.62 -12.78 64.78
N GLY A 994 -21.28 -12.82 64.81
CA GLY A 994 -20.45 -13.39 63.73
C GLY A 994 -20.77 -14.85 63.45
N ARG A 995 -20.92 -15.68 64.49
CA ARG A 995 -21.43 -17.05 64.40
C ARG A 995 -22.81 -17.13 63.74
N SER A 996 -23.73 -16.22 64.05
CA SER A 996 -25.05 -16.17 63.41
C SER A 996 -24.93 -15.84 61.91
N ILE A 997 -24.19 -14.77 61.57
CA ILE A 997 -24.01 -14.33 60.18
C ILE A 997 -23.35 -15.42 59.32
N SER A 998 -22.35 -16.14 59.85
CA SER A 998 -21.63 -17.23 59.15
C SER A 998 -22.51 -18.36 58.58
N LYS A 999 -23.80 -18.42 58.93
CA LYS A 999 -24.74 -19.45 58.45
C LYS A 999 -25.37 -19.15 57.09
N TYR A 1000 -25.44 -17.88 56.68
CA TYR A 1000 -26.09 -17.44 55.43
C TYR A 1000 -25.26 -17.80 54.16
N ARG A 1001 -25.69 -17.30 52.99
CA ARG A 1001 -25.02 -17.45 51.68
C ARG A 1001 -24.49 -16.10 51.18
N CYS A 1002 -23.51 -16.14 50.28
CA CYS A 1002 -22.86 -14.97 49.67
C CYS A 1002 -22.34 -13.93 50.69
N ILE A 1003 -21.77 -14.43 51.78
CA ILE A 1003 -21.21 -13.60 52.86
C ILE A 1003 -19.80 -13.15 52.45
N TYR A 1004 -19.50 -11.86 52.57
CA TYR A 1004 -18.14 -11.34 52.34
C TYR A 1004 -17.13 -12.04 53.27
N THR A 1005 -16.10 -12.67 52.71
CA THR A 1005 -15.18 -13.60 53.41
C THR A 1005 -14.48 -12.96 54.62
N TYR A 1006 -14.30 -11.63 54.60
CA TYR A 1006 -13.78 -10.83 55.71
C TYR A 1006 -14.55 -11.03 57.04
N ILE A 1007 -15.86 -11.27 57.00
CA ILE A 1007 -16.69 -11.50 58.20
C ILE A 1007 -16.28 -12.80 58.93
N ARG A 1008 -15.82 -13.81 58.18
CA ARG A 1008 -15.25 -15.04 58.74
C ARG A 1008 -13.91 -14.76 59.45
N TYR A 1009 -13.05 -13.94 58.86
CA TYR A 1009 -11.79 -13.51 59.48
C TYR A 1009 -11.99 -12.62 60.71
N ILE A 1010 -12.98 -11.72 60.71
CA ILE A 1010 -13.42 -10.98 61.91
C ILE A 1010 -13.86 -11.96 63.01
N THR A 1011 -14.65 -12.97 62.67
CA THR A 1011 -15.11 -13.97 63.65
C THR A 1011 -13.92 -14.78 64.22
N TYR A 1012 -12.91 -15.08 63.39
CA TYR A 1012 -11.68 -15.75 63.84
C TYR A 1012 -10.77 -14.85 64.70
N SER A 1013 -10.60 -13.57 64.35
CA SER A 1013 -9.84 -12.64 65.18
C SER A 1013 -10.56 -12.35 66.51
N MET A 1014 -11.90 -12.38 66.56
CA MET A 1014 -12.67 -12.30 67.81
C MET A 1014 -12.41 -13.48 68.75
N TYR A 1015 -12.34 -14.72 68.26
CA TYR A 1015 -11.94 -15.87 69.10
C TYR A 1015 -10.55 -15.67 69.71
N PHE A 1016 -9.57 -15.27 68.88
CA PHE A 1016 -8.21 -15.03 69.36
C PHE A 1016 -8.20 -13.87 70.36
N SER A 1017 -8.87 -12.76 70.03
CA SER A 1017 -8.96 -11.56 70.88
C SER A 1017 -9.58 -11.82 72.24
N ILE A 1018 -10.58 -12.69 72.35
CA ILE A 1018 -11.15 -13.12 73.62
C ILE A 1018 -10.11 -13.82 74.50
N ILE A 1019 -9.31 -14.72 73.90
CA ILE A 1019 -8.30 -15.53 74.59
C ILE A 1019 -7.09 -14.68 74.97
N SER A 1020 -6.43 -14.03 74.01
CA SER A 1020 -5.20 -13.26 74.21
C SER A 1020 -5.40 -11.85 74.76
N GLY A 1021 -6.65 -11.35 74.76
CA GLY A 1021 -7.04 -10.07 75.35
C GLY A 1021 -7.61 -10.24 76.76
N PRO A 1022 -8.91 -10.03 76.98
CA PRO A 1022 -9.44 -9.87 78.33
C PRO A 1022 -9.40 -11.13 79.20
N LEU A 1023 -9.50 -12.36 78.64
CA LEU A 1023 -9.36 -13.56 79.47
C LEU A 1023 -7.96 -13.66 80.09
N ILE A 1024 -6.92 -13.45 79.29
CA ILE A 1024 -5.54 -13.41 79.79
C ILE A 1024 -5.32 -12.20 80.71
N SER A 1025 -5.88 -11.01 80.41
CA SER A 1025 -5.82 -9.87 81.34
C SER A 1025 -6.42 -10.20 82.72
N ILE A 1026 -7.60 -10.82 82.75
CA ILE A 1026 -8.31 -11.24 83.97
C ILE A 1026 -7.47 -12.27 84.74
N PHE A 1027 -6.95 -13.29 84.05
CA PHE A 1027 -6.11 -14.34 84.61
C PHE A 1027 -4.81 -13.79 85.21
N ILE A 1028 -4.13 -12.89 84.49
CA ILE A 1028 -2.91 -12.21 84.97
C ILE A 1028 -3.23 -11.40 86.23
N SER A 1029 -4.27 -10.57 86.23
CA SER A 1029 -4.67 -9.80 87.42
C SER A 1029 -5.13 -10.65 88.62
N SER A 1030 -5.42 -11.94 88.40
CA SER A 1030 -5.79 -12.88 89.47
C SER A 1030 -4.59 -13.63 90.07
N ILE A 1031 -3.43 -13.62 89.40
CA ILE A 1031 -2.24 -14.42 89.77
C ILE A 1031 -1.03 -13.54 90.07
N PHE A 1032 -0.82 -12.49 89.29
CA PHE A 1032 0.32 -11.57 89.39
C PHE A 1032 0.05 -10.36 90.29
N ASP A 1033 -1.02 -10.38 91.10
CA ASP A 1033 -1.38 -9.32 92.05
C ASP A 1033 -0.31 -9.06 93.14
N THR A 1034 0.68 -9.97 93.25
CA THR A 1034 1.88 -9.84 94.10
C THR A 1034 3.19 -9.57 93.33
N LEU A 1035 3.15 -9.58 91.99
CA LEU A 1035 4.28 -9.45 91.06
C LEU A 1035 3.89 -8.54 89.86
N PRO A 1036 3.73 -7.22 90.10
CA PRO A 1036 3.07 -6.33 89.15
C PRO A 1036 3.91 -6.04 87.89
N LEU A 1037 5.25 -6.06 87.97
CA LEU A 1037 6.11 -5.82 86.81
C LEU A 1037 6.01 -6.97 85.81
N GLU A 1038 6.11 -8.19 86.32
CA GLU A 1038 5.93 -9.44 85.59
C GLU A 1038 4.52 -9.49 84.95
N GLY A 1039 3.48 -9.13 85.73
CA GLY A 1039 2.12 -8.99 85.23
C GLY A 1039 2.00 -7.99 84.07
N ILE A 1040 2.64 -6.82 84.18
CA ILE A 1040 2.67 -5.81 83.11
C ILE A 1040 3.37 -6.34 81.84
N TYR A 1041 4.52 -7.01 81.97
CA TYR A 1041 5.24 -7.58 80.83
C TYR A 1041 4.43 -8.67 80.11
N VAL A 1042 3.90 -9.64 80.85
CA VAL A 1042 3.12 -10.75 80.29
C VAL A 1042 1.83 -10.22 79.62
N ASN A 1043 1.15 -9.26 80.27
CA ASN A 1043 -0.06 -8.65 79.71
C ASN A 1043 0.23 -7.82 78.44
N THR A 1044 1.36 -7.11 78.41
CA THR A 1044 1.80 -6.34 77.23
C THR A 1044 2.18 -7.26 76.08
N PHE A 1045 2.85 -8.40 76.35
CA PHE A 1045 3.17 -9.40 75.34
C PHE A 1045 1.92 -10.00 74.71
N PHE A 1046 0.97 -10.50 75.50
CA PHE A 1046 -0.25 -11.12 74.96
C PHE A 1046 -1.18 -10.12 74.26
N ASN A 1047 -1.29 -8.87 74.73
CA ASN A 1047 -2.00 -7.83 73.97
C ASN A 1047 -1.29 -7.51 72.64
N SER A 1048 0.05 -7.46 72.60
CA SER A 1048 0.78 -7.22 71.35
C SER A 1048 0.57 -8.36 70.34
N LEU A 1049 0.64 -9.61 70.81
CA LEU A 1049 0.34 -10.80 70.02
C LEU A 1049 -1.11 -10.80 69.52
N CYS A 1050 -2.07 -10.38 70.37
CA CYS A 1050 -3.48 -10.20 70.03
C CYS A 1050 -3.66 -9.27 68.81
N PHE A 1051 -3.02 -8.10 68.83
CA PHE A 1051 -3.11 -7.14 67.72
C PHE A 1051 -2.39 -7.60 66.47
N ILE A 1052 -1.20 -8.22 66.58
CA ILE A 1052 -0.46 -8.75 65.42
C ILE A 1052 -1.25 -9.85 64.72
N VAL A 1053 -1.77 -10.84 65.45
CA VAL A 1053 -2.58 -11.93 64.87
C VAL A 1053 -3.88 -11.40 64.28
N THR A 1054 -4.53 -10.42 64.93
CA THR A 1054 -5.73 -9.76 64.39
C THR A 1054 -5.44 -9.02 63.09
N PHE A 1055 -4.33 -8.26 63.02
CA PHE A 1055 -3.91 -7.58 61.80
C PHE A 1055 -3.60 -8.56 60.67
N VAL A 1056 -2.85 -9.63 60.95
CA VAL A 1056 -2.55 -10.68 59.95
C VAL A 1056 -3.83 -11.34 59.44
N LEU A 1057 -4.75 -11.75 60.32
CA LEU A 1057 -6.02 -12.38 59.92
C LEU A 1057 -6.89 -11.48 59.03
N LEU A 1058 -6.89 -10.16 59.25
CA LEU A 1058 -7.70 -9.22 58.48
C LEU A 1058 -7.01 -8.75 57.18
N SER A 1059 -5.68 -8.61 57.17
CA SER A 1059 -4.92 -8.07 56.04
C SER A 1059 -4.43 -9.14 55.06
N TRP A 1060 -4.11 -10.36 55.52
CA TRP A 1060 -3.42 -11.38 54.73
C TRP A 1060 -4.13 -11.71 53.41
N ASN A 1061 -5.45 -11.90 53.44
CA ASN A 1061 -6.22 -12.28 52.25
C ASN A 1061 -6.19 -11.21 51.15
N LYS A 1062 -6.11 -9.92 51.54
CA LYS A 1062 -5.99 -8.80 50.59
C LYS A 1062 -4.60 -8.77 49.97
N ILE A 1063 -3.56 -8.82 50.81
CA ILE A 1063 -2.15 -8.82 50.38
C ILE A 1063 -1.89 -10.01 49.43
N TYR A 1064 -2.35 -11.21 49.79
CA TYR A 1064 -2.17 -12.43 48.99
C TYR A 1064 -2.74 -12.31 47.57
N TYR A 1065 -4.00 -11.86 47.41
CA TYR A 1065 -4.62 -11.75 46.10
C TYR A 1065 -4.14 -10.54 45.28
N ILE A 1066 -3.75 -9.43 45.93
CA ILE A 1066 -3.06 -8.32 45.25
C ILE A 1066 -1.72 -8.80 44.68
N CYS A 1067 -0.90 -9.50 45.47
CA CYS A 1067 0.37 -10.09 45.00
C CYS A 1067 0.18 -11.16 43.91
N LYS A 1068 -1.02 -11.74 43.78
CA LYS A 1068 -1.39 -12.68 42.70
C LYS A 1068 -2.00 -12.02 41.47
N LYS A 1069 -2.22 -10.69 41.46
CA LYS A 1069 -3.01 -9.98 40.44
C LYS A 1069 -4.43 -10.56 40.28
N GLN A 1070 -5.05 -10.93 41.40
CA GLN A 1070 -6.42 -11.44 41.50
C GLN A 1070 -7.28 -10.60 42.45
N GLY A 1071 -6.86 -9.35 42.72
CA GLY A 1071 -7.58 -8.43 43.62
C GLY A 1071 -8.98 -8.08 43.15
N ASP A 1072 -9.22 -8.16 41.84
CA ASP A 1072 -10.49 -7.80 41.18
C ASP A 1072 -11.43 -9.01 40.98
N ASP A 1073 -10.99 -10.24 41.27
CA ASP A 1073 -11.85 -11.44 41.15
C ASP A 1073 -12.78 -11.54 42.36
N SER A 1074 -14.00 -11.02 42.21
CA SER A 1074 -15.04 -10.99 43.23
C SER A 1074 -15.37 -12.37 43.82
N THR A 1075 -15.16 -13.47 43.06
CA THR A 1075 -15.45 -14.83 43.51
C THR A 1075 -14.56 -15.27 44.69
N LEU A 1076 -13.39 -14.66 44.87
CA LEU A 1076 -12.46 -14.95 45.96
C LEU A 1076 -12.88 -14.27 47.28
N TYR A 1077 -13.77 -13.27 47.21
CA TYR A 1077 -14.17 -12.44 48.34
C TYR A 1077 -15.56 -12.75 48.89
N PHE A 1078 -16.33 -13.65 48.27
CA PHE A 1078 -17.66 -14.06 48.74
C PHE A 1078 -17.77 -15.57 48.98
N ILE A 1079 -18.26 -15.95 50.18
CA ILE A 1079 -18.49 -17.35 50.54
C ILE A 1079 -19.86 -17.80 50.00
N TYR A 1080 -19.85 -18.48 48.85
CA TYR A 1080 -21.01 -19.17 48.29
C TYR A 1080 -21.05 -20.63 48.75
N LYS A 1081 -22.24 -21.12 49.15
CA LYS A 1081 -22.47 -22.54 49.48
C LYS A 1081 -22.99 -23.27 48.24
N ASN A 1082 -22.09 -23.87 47.47
CA ASN A 1082 -22.38 -24.39 46.12
C ASN A 1082 -23.05 -25.78 46.08
N HIS A 1083 -23.22 -26.47 47.21
CA HIS A 1083 -23.79 -27.82 47.23
C HIS A 1083 -24.37 -28.21 48.60
N ASP A 1084 -25.21 -29.24 48.56
CA ASP A 1084 -25.66 -30.01 49.73
C ASP A 1084 -24.48 -30.74 50.41
N LEU A 1085 -24.72 -31.40 51.54
CA LEU A 1085 -23.67 -32.09 52.30
C LEU A 1085 -23.06 -33.25 51.50
N CYS A 1086 -21.82 -33.06 51.03
CA CYS A 1086 -21.08 -34.02 50.20
C CYS A 1086 -20.88 -35.35 50.94
N SER A 1087 -21.66 -36.38 50.60
CA SER A 1087 -21.69 -37.66 51.34
C SER A 1087 -20.35 -38.41 51.38
N ILE A 1088 -19.43 -38.12 50.44
CA ILE A 1088 -18.07 -38.68 50.40
C ILE A 1088 -17.13 -38.01 51.43
N HIS A 1089 -17.27 -36.69 51.63
CA HIS A 1089 -16.35 -35.87 52.45
C HIS A 1089 -17.01 -35.26 53.70
N ASN A 1090 -18.29 -35.58 53.92
CA ASN A 1090 -19.18 -35.01 54.93
C ASN A 1090 -19.09 -33.47 55.06
N SER A 1091 -18.96 -32.76 53.93
CA SER A 1091 -18.56 -31.35 53.86
C SER A 1091 -19.35 -30.57 52.81
N THR A 1092 -19.79 -29.35 53.13
CA THR A 1092 -20.46 -28.45 52.16
C THR A 1092 -19.48 -27.63 51.31
N TYR A 1093 -18.21 -28.03 51.26
CA TYR A 1093 -17.13 -27.34 50.53
C TYR A 1093 -16.21 -28.34 49.80
N CYS A 1094 -16.69 -29.55 49.48
CA CYS A 1094 -15.89 -30.54 48.76
C CYS A 1094 -15.90 -30.24 47.25
N GLY A 1095 -14.81 -30.50 46.53
CA GLY A 1095 -14.73 -30.30 45.07
C GLY A 1095 -15.53 -31.29 44.22
N CYS A 1096 -16.40 -32.12 44.81
CA CYS A 1096 -17.03 -33.26 44.13
C CYS A 1096 -18.48 -32.94 43.74
N LYS A 1097 -18.74 -32.89 42.43
CA LYS A 1097 -20.06 -32.66 41.81
C LYS A 1097 -20.79 -31.41 42.32
N LEU A 1098 -20.33 -30.26 41.82
CA LEU A 1098 -21.20 -29.09 41.64
C LEU A 1098 -22.47 -29.52 40.86
N LYS A 1099 -23.66 -29.09 41.32
CA LYS A 1099 -24.81 -28.95 40.40
C LYS A 1099 -24.49 -27.76 39.48
N ASN A 1100 -24.86 -27.88 38.21
CA ASN A 1100 -24.52 -26.90 37.17
C ASN A 1100 -25.01 -25.50 37.54
N MET A 1101 -24.07 -24.65 37.94
CA MET A 1101 -24.15 -23.19 37.89
C MET A 1101 -22.88 -22.75 37.16
N SER A 1102 -22.99 -21.94 36.10
CA SER A 1102 -21.80 -21.54 35.33
C SER A 1102 -20.94 -20.55 36.13
N LYS A 1103 -19.69 -20.31 35.70
CA LYS A 1103 -18.87 -19.25 36.32
C LYS A 1103 -19.57 -17.89 36.19
N ASP A 1104 -20.21 -17.67 35.06
CA ASP A 1104 -20.90 -16.42 34.69
C ASP A 1104 -22.20 -16.26 35.49
N GLU A 1105 -22.95 -17.35 35.70
CA GLU A 1105 -24.11 -17.36 36.59
C GLU A 1105 -23.72 -17.11 38.05
N LEU A 1106 -22.58 -17.65 38.50
CA LEU A 1106 -22.02 -17.35 39.82
C LEU A 1106 -21.59 -15.87 39.93
N LEU A 1107 -20.94 -15.31 38.90
CA LEU A 1107 -20.56 -13.90 38.83
C LEU A 1107 -21.79 -12.98 38.84
N ILE A 1108 -22.79 -13.20 37.97
CA ILE A 1108 -24.05 -12.45 37.93
C ILE A 1108 -24.76 -12.45 39.29
N ASN A 1109 -24.71 -13.57 40.02
CA ASN A 1109 -25.25 -13.64 41.38
C ASN A 1109 -24.39 -12.84 42.39
N ILE A 1110 -23.07 -12.91 42.30
CA ILE A 1110 -22.15 -12.14 43.16
C ILE A 1110 -22.29 -10.64 42.91
N ASP A 1111 -22.39 -10.19 41.66
CA ASP A 1111 -22.48 -8.78 41.30
C ASP A 1111 -23.80 -8.18 41.78
N LYS A 1112 -24.92 -8.91 41.66
CA LYS A 1112 -26.19 -8.58 42.34
C LYS A 1112 -26.01 -8.48 43.85
N TYR A 1113 -25.23 -9.38 44.47
CA TYR A 1113 -24.91 -9.26 45.91
C TYR A 1113 -23.97 -8.08 46.23
N ILE A 1114 -23.11 -7.64 45.30
CA ILE A 1114 -22.26 -6.44 45.46
C ILE A 1114 -23.11 -5.17 45.40
N GLU A 1115 -24.05 -5.05 44.46
CA GLU A 1115 -25.02 -3.94 44.44
C GLU A 1115 -25.82 -3.89 45.74
N ILE A 1116 -26.32 -5.04 46.19
CA ILE A 1116 -26.96 -5.22 47.51
C ILE A 1116 -26.08 -4.71 48.65
N TYR A 1117 -24.78 -5.03 48.66
CA TYR A 1117 -23.86 -4.57 49.68
C TYR A 1117 -23.56 -3.05 49.58
N LYS A 1118 -23.47 -2.48 48.37
CA LYS A 1118 -23.35 -1.03 48.14
C LYS A 1118 -24.55 -0.27 48.72
N ILE A 1119 -25.76 -0.66 48.30
CA ILE A 1119 -27.03 -0.08 48.77
C ILE A 1119 -27.18 -0.20 50.31
N CYS A 1120 -26.60 -1.25 50.93
CA CYS A 1120 -26.55 -1.39 52.38
C CYS A 1120 -25.40 -0.61 53.06
N SER A 1121 -24.37 -0.16 52.33
CA SER A 1121 -23.28 0.67 52.84
C SER A 1121 -23.53 2.18 52.72
N ASP A 1122 -24.44 2.61 51.85
CA ASP A 1122 -24.85 4.01 51.65
C ASP A 1122 -25.77 4.54 52.78
N PHE A 1123 -25.50 4.05 54.00
CA PHE A 1123 -26.29 4.21 55.23
C PHE A 1123 -26.59 5.68 55.60
N PHE A 1124 -25.70 6.61 55.20
CA PHE A 1124 -25.86 8.03 55.50
C PHE A 1124 -26.69 8.80 54.46
N GLU A 1125 -26.90 8.29 53.23
CA GLU A 1125 -27.68 9.02 52.22
C GLU A 1125 -29.19 8.90 52.45
N GLN A 1126 -29.69 7.73 52.87
CA GLN A 1126 -31.11 7.58 53.24
C GLN A 1126 -31.50 8.41 54.49
N PHE A 1127 -30.53 8.74 55.35
CA PHE A 1127 -30.69 9.66 56.48
C PHE A 1127 -30.52 11.15 56.10
N ARG A 1128 -30.31 11.44 54.81
CA ARG A 1128 -30.19 12.79 54.24
C ARG A 1128 -31.39 13.16 53.35
N ASN A 1129 -32.21 12.17 52.99
CA ASN A 1129 -33.40 12.26 52.14
C ASN A 1129 -34.72 11.99 52.90
N ASN A 1130 -34.68 11.93 54.25
CA ASN A 1130 -35.81 12.01 55.18
C ASN A 1130 -35.46 13.04 56.27
#